data_AF-A0A6I3ML31-F1
#
_entry.id   AF-A0A6I3ML31-F1
#
_cell.length_a   1.000
_cell.length_b   1.000
_cell.length_c   1.000
_cell.angle_alpha   90.00
_cell.angle_beta   90.00
_cell.angle_gamma   90.00
#
_symmetry.space_group_name_H-M   'P 1'
#
loop_
_entity.id
_entity.type
_entity.pdbx_description
1 polymer ?
#
loop_
_entity_poly.entity_id
_entity_poly.type
_entity_poly.pdbx_seq_one_letter_code
_entity_poly.pdbx_strand_id
1 'polypeptide(L)'
;MRKIIYLFLLPLTMWSQTPETITKTNYTVTGNEMLIASQSILIQPNSLIQQGSTFVAKIDSDAYTAITLSNENYIFTRNYQRAIKNSTEITSNKDIFDNVVYYDGLGRAMQNIDIKASPSYKDIITHVDYDGLGRQEKQYLSYMETTGSVGTYRIGADANTNNYYTANYSLDINSAIPNPFSKKKFDDSPLNRVLQQAAPGQDWALGSGHEVKIDYQTNVANEVKLYMVSLSLANNTYTPTLTLSTVNGGYYAAGQLYKTITKNENWTIGNNNTTEEFKDKQGHVILKKNYGVSTVNNIAVNTTHETYYIYDNYGNLSYVLPPKMDGDTTYLNDLGYQYKYDIKNRLVEKKLPGKEWEYIIYDKLDRSILTQDAILRKTNKWLFTKYDSFDRPVYTGEYVDNLNLTRIAIQNAANLSSIMSETKTVTPTVVGIASVNYTNVVFPNALLPSNGIDLYTVIYYDNYSNIDLDGGTIANAVSYGIIPITNAKGLNTCSKVRILGTPQWTTNVNYYDLKGRVIYNYNKNNYLNATNTLRSMIDFEGKILETTTTHKRGTDALITIVDTYSYDHIGRLISQKQIINNQVQEVIANNAYDNLGQLVIKEIGGKITQSRLQNVNYAYNIHGWLKKINDVNSIGNDLFAFQVNYNTPTSGVALFNGNITQTFWRTANSDNTLKNYNYTYDDLNRLTSAIDNLNKFSETISYDKNGNIMKLKRLGEVVGGVPLLTNTSDFGIMDDLIYSYDNGNRLMKVEDFAAVDSFGFQDDALNSAPDTLNDFDYDSNGNMNIDTNKGITGIDYNFFNLPTKITLNSGIIDFVYNATGEKQQKIINGIKTDYIGSFIYENNILKFFSQPEGYVANNSGIFDYIYQYKDNLGNIRLSYSDNDNNGIASSSEIIEENNYYAFGLRHKGYNYVNVYGKGNSLAQRDKYNDKEFQDELGLNMYDLGARMYMPDLGRFLVIDPMADFVNYQSPFVFSDNNPVSNVDEYGLGIWNLVVNLFQRLFGAIGSLGNDCSCNKYTQEDIGHAFRRADFPKLNEAIKDIWDRIIPPGRRPPIIGITLKPVDLVEFDDADFERPENHISKTTSNPPPPPRKKREIEPIKYKEGKTFNKEIEFGNSSSKLDPVHTEKTLRDLIKTLVDYPYLIVSISTNVSIIAPSGMVINSKTGAPVDGKSGTLGGLQSARTLAIQNFLIKRGVKPKQIIVKPGKIKTDGTNPDASFRVTNPKI
;
A
#
# COMPACT_ATOMS: atom_id res chain seq x y z
N MET A 1 38.73 71.79 7.33
CA MET A 1 37.46 71.83 6.57
C MET A 1 36.37 71.19 7.41
N ARG A 2 35.10 71.60 7.29
CA ARG A 2 33.97 70.90 7.94
C ARG A 2 33.70 69.57 7.21
N LYS A 3 33.56 68.46 7.92
CA LYS A 3 32.79 67.29 7.49
C LYS A 3 31.89 66.87 8.65
N ILE A 4 30.58 66.95 8.42
CA ILE A 4 29.56 66.47 9.36
C ILE A 4 29.39 64.97 9.08
N ILE A 5 29.44 64.15 10.14
CA ILE A 5 29.10 62.73 10.07
C ILE A 5 27.76 62.57 10.76
N TYR A 6 26.72 62.20 10.01
CA TYR A 6 25.42 61.86 10.56
C TYR A 6 25.47 60.43 11.12
N LEU A 7 25.33 60.29 12.43
CA LEU A 7 25.21 58.99 13.08
C LEU A 7 23.73 58.53 13.03
N PHE A 8 23.41 57.62 12.12
CA PHE A 8 22.10 56.98 12.08
C PHE A 8 21.98 55.92 13.18
N LEU A 9 21.29 56.27 14.27
CA LEU A 9 20.83 55.30 15.27
C LEU A 9 19.63 54.52 14.72
N LEU A 10 19.88 53.28 14.28
CA LEU A 10 18.82 52.31 14.00
C LEU A 10 18.28 51.74 15.33
N PRO A 11 16.97 51.84 15.61
CA PRO A 11 16.38 51.20 16.78
C PRO A 11 16.30 49.68 16.55
N LEU A 12 17.27 48.95 17.09
CA LEU A 12 17.26 47.50 17.17
C LEU A 12 16.22 47.04 18.20
N THR A 13 14.98 46.79 17.75
CA THR A 13 13.94 46.16 18.56
C THR A 13 14.23 44.66 18.73
N MET A 14 15.16 44.32 19.61
CA MET A 14 15.33 42.95 20.07
C MET A 14 14.12 42.55 20.93
N TRP A 15 13.34 41.58 20.46
CA TRP A 15 12.25 40.98 21.23
C TRP A 15 12.77 39.69 21.86
N SER A 16 12.48 39.46 23.14
CA SER A 16 13.01 38.31 23.87
C SER A 16 12.38 37.01 23.38
N GLN A 17 13.20 35.98 23.16
CA GLN A 17 12.73 34.60 23.14
C GLN A 17 12.26 34.20 24.55
N THR A 18 11.39 33.19 24.64
CA THR A 18 10.99 32.59 25.91
C THR A 18 12.19 31.87 26.53
N PRO A 19 12.66 32.24 27.73
CA PRO A 19 13.81 31.59 28.36
C PRO A 19 13.48 30.16 28.78
N GLU A 20 14.46 29.25 28.75
CA GLU A 20 14.22 27.85 29.14
C GLU A 20 13.97 27.71 30.65
N THR A 21 14.76 28.41 31.46
CA THR A 21 14.60 28.48 32.91
C THR A 21 14.70 29.92 33.39
N ILE A 22 13.73 30.35 34.21
CA ILE A 22 13.80 31.62 34.92
C ILE A 22 14.10 31.36 36.39
N THR A 23 15.26 31.81 36.86
CA THR A 23 15.59 31.86 38.29
C THR A 23 15.40 33.28 38.82
N LYS A 24 14.75 33.42 39.97
CA LYS A 24 14.50 34.69 40.67
C LYS A 24 14.98 34.58 42.12
N THR A 25 15.71 35.58 42.61
CA THR A 25 16.31 35.58 43.95
C THR A 25 16.06 36.93 44.62
N ASN A 26 15.65 36.94 45.91
CA ASN A 26 15.26 38.16 46.63
C ASN A 26 14.23 39.02 45.85
N TYR A 27 13.34 38.38 45.09
CA TYR A 27 12.54 39.03 44.05
C TYR A 27 11.23 39.59 44.63
N THR A 28 11.02 40.91 44.49
CA THR A 28 9.81 41.58 44.99
C THR A 28 8.88 41.94 43.84
N VAL A 29 7.70 41.31 43.79
CA VAL A 29 6.62 41.65 42.86
C VAL A 29 5.82 42.82 43.45
N THR A 30 5.65 43.90 42.67
CA THR A 30 5.02 45.17 43.11
C THR A 30 3.87 45.63 42.21
N GLY A 31 3.25 44.71 41.46
CA GLY A 31 2.22 44.99 40.47
C GLY A 31 1.78 43.71 39.76
N ASN A 32 1.39 43.80 38.49
CA ASN A 32 1.08 42.62 37.68
C ASN A 32 2.34 42.15 36.94
N GLU A 33 2.89 41.00 37.34
CA GLU A 33 4.01 40.35 36.64
C GLU A 33 3.64 38.93 36.16
N MET A 34 4.10 38.58 34.96
CA MET A 34 4.00 37.23 34.41
C MET A 34 5.39 36.75 34.00
N LEU A 35 5.75 35.55 34.47
CA LEU A 35 6.94 34.83 34.03
C LEU A 35 6.51 33.64 33.17
N ILE A 36 7.07 33.53 31.98
CA ILE A 36 6.86 32.40 31.06
C ILE A 36 8.23 31.80 30.76
N ALA A 37 8.38 30.49 31.00
CA ALA A 37 9.59 29.74 30.66
C ALA A 37 9.23 28.46 29.89
N SER A 38 10.11 27.93 29.04
CA SER A 38 9.81 26.69 28.30
C SER A 38 10.00 25.41 29.12
N GLN A 39 10.81 25.45 30.19
CA GLN A 39 11.10 24.28 31.03
C GLN A 39 10.83 24.50 32.52
N SER A 40 11.37 25.56 33.16
CA SER A 40 11.20 25.76 34.61
C SER A 40 11.19 27.23 35.10
N ILE A 41 10.57 27.47 36.25
CA ILE A 41 10.60 28.76 36.96
C ILE A 41 10.96 28.49 38.42
N LEU A 42 12.14 28.94 38.86
CA LEU A 42 12.67 28.75 40.21
C LEU A 42 12.64 30.08 40.98
N ILE A 43 11.77 30.19 41.97
CA ILE A 43 11.73 31.33 42.89
C ILE A 43 12.47 30.93 44.17
N GLN A 44 13.61 31.56 44.42
CA GLN A 44 14.45 31.32 45.58
C GLN A 44 13.95 32.10 46.82
N PRO A 45 14.40 31.74 48.04
CA PRO A 45 13.99 32.39 49.28
C PRO A 45 14.15 33.92 49.31
N ASN A 46 13.46 34.55 50.27
CA ASN A 46 13.34 36.00 50.44
C ASN A 46 12.66 36.75 49.28
N SER A 47 12.00 36.03 48.36
CA SER A 47 11.14 36.64 47.35
C SER A 47 9.76 36.96 47.96
N LEU A 48 9.17 38.10 47.59
CA LEU A 48 7.97 38.68 48.19
C LEU A 48 6.98 39.11 47.11
N ILE A 49 5.70 38.75 47.25
CA ILE A 49 4.61 39.33 46.45
C ILE A 49 3.92 40.38 47.32
N GLN A 50 3.99 41.66 46.94
CA GLN A 50 3.39 42.73 47.74
C GLN A 50 1.86 42.71 47.65
N GLN A 51 1.20 43.12 48.72
CA GLN A 51 -0.27 43.20 48.79
C GLN A 51 -0.83 44.08 47.65
N GLY A 52 -1.78 43.53 46.89
CA GLY A 52 -2.34 44.18 45.69
C GLY A 52 -1.62 43.86 44.38
N SER A 53 -0.54 43.07 44.42
CA SER A 53 0.16 42.57 43.23
C SER A 53 -0.48 41.28 42.69
N THR A 54 -0.35 41.03 41.39
CA THR A 54 -0.72 39.76 40.74
C THR A 54 0.52 39.11 40.15
N PHE A 55 0.80 37.86 40.52
CA PHE A 55 1.93 37.11 40.00
C PHE A 55 1.46 35.84 39.28
N VAL A 56 1.92 35.63 38.05
CA VAL A 56 1.63 34.42 37.26
C VAL A 56 2.93 33.78 36.78
N ALA A 57 3.12 32.50 37.07
CA ALA A 57 4.20 31.69 36.51
C ALA A 57 3.59 30.64 35.56
N LYS A 58 4.03 30.61 34.31
CA LYS A 58 3.62 29.63 33.29
C LYS A 58 4.85 28.86 32.78
N ILE A 59 4.74 27.53 32.72
CA ILE A 59 5.59 26.72 31.85
C ILE A 59 4.89 26.55 30.50
N ASP A 60 5.62 26.78 29.42
CA ASP A 60 5.13 26.71 28.04
C ASP A 60 6.02 25.74 27.25
N SER A 61 5.81 24.43 27.46
CA SER A 61 6.65 23.35 26.92
C SER A 61 6.68 23.30 25.39
N ASP A 62 5.64 23.83 24.74
CA ASP A 62 5.58 24.01 23.30
C ASP A 62 6.38 25.24 22.82
N ALA A 63 6.93 26.11 23.68
CA ALA A 63 7.74 27.24 23.20
C ALA A 63 9.03 26.79 22.47
N TYR A 64 9.37 27.46 21.37
CA TYR A 64 10.54 27.15 20.55
C TYR A 64 11.83 27.76 21.13
N THR A 65 12.72 26.91 21.65
CA THR A 65 14.16 27.22 21.78
C THR A 65 14.87 26.97 20.46
N ALA A 66 15.74 27.91 20.05
CA ALA A 66 16.60 27.73 18.89
C ALA A 66 17.61 26.59 19.08
N ILE A 67 17.60 25.61 18.18
CA ILE A 67 18.52 24.46 18.20
C ILE A 67 19.95 24.87 17.81
N THR A 68 20.93 24.16 18.35
CA THR A 68 22.34 24.26 17.95
C THR A 68 22.78 22.87 17.47
N LEU A 69 23.18 22.77 16.21
CA LEU A 69 23.70 21.52 15.62
C LEU A 69 25.19 21.38 15.94
N SER A 70 25.70 20.15 15.82
CA SER A 70 27.13 19.85 16.03
C SER A 70 27.97 20.11 14.76
N ASN A 71 29.29 19.92 14.86
CA ASN A 71 30.27 20.30 13.82
C ASN A 71 30.59 19.20 12.80
N GLU A 72 30.01 18.01 12.95
CA GLU A 72 30.07 16.90 12.00
C GLU A 72 29.38 17.27 10.68
N ASN A 73 29.65 16.54 9.59
CA ASN A 73 28.91 16.72 8.34
C ASN A 73 27.43 16.42 8.58
N TYR A 74 26.50 17.27 8.14
CA TYR A 74 25.07 17.04 8.32
C TYR A 74 24.22 17.49 7.14
N ILE A 75 23.04 16.87 7.00
CA ILE A 75 21.90 17.42 6.26
C ILE A 75 20.81 17.73 7.28
N PHE A 76 20.40 18.99 7.36
CA PHE A 76 19.33 19.47 8.23
C PHE A 76 18.10 19.79 7.39
N THR A 77 16.97 19.18 7.76
CA THR A 77 15.68 19.33 7.08
C THR A 77 14.68 19.95 8.04
N ARG A 78 14.14 21.12 7.67
CA ARG A 78 13.07 21.81 8.41
C ARG A 78 11.80 21.84 7.57
N ASN A 79 10.79 21.11 8.00
CA ASN A 79 9.44 21.21 7.48
C ASN A 79 8.68 22.27 8.26
N TYR A 80 7.93 23.15 7.59
CA TYR A 80 7.20 24.23 8.24
C TYR A 80 5.72 23.85 8.40
N GLN A 81 5.29 23.64 9.64
CA GLN A 81 3.93 23.22 9.99
C GLN A 81 2.90 24.35 9.80
N ARG A 82 3.35 25.61 9.70
CA ARG A 82 2.53 26.76 9.30
C ARG A 82 3.25 27.72 8.36
N ALA A 83 2.47 28.60 7.72
CA ALA A 83 3.01 29.66 6.87
C ALA A 83 3.92 30.61 7.68
N ILE A 84 5.19 30.65 7.30
CA ILE A 84 6.27 31.43 7.92
C ILE A 84 7.09 32.09 6.81
N LYS A 85 7.41 33.38 6.96
CA LYS A 85 8.18 34.18 6.00
C LYS A 85 9.65 34.30 6.36
N ASN A 86 9.98 34.18 7.65
CA ASN A 86 11.35 34.30 8.17
C ASN A 86 11.46 33.56 9.53
N SER A 87 12.69 33.21 9.94
CA SER A 87 12.92 32.38 11.12
C SER A 87 12.53 33.00 12.46
N THR A 88 12.31 34.32 12.57
CA THR A 88 11.83 34.93 13.83
C THR A 88 10.32 34.78 14.04
N GLU A 89 9.59 34.29 13.04
CA GLU A 89 8.17 33.93 13.17
C GLU A 89 7.98 32.52 13.77
N ILE A 90 9.06 31.76 14.02
CA ILE A 90 9.04 30.48 14.74
C ILE A 90 9.01 30.77 16.25
N THR A 91 7.92 30.37 16.90
CA THR A 91 7.61 30.71 18.30
C THR A 91 7.30 29.49 19.16
N SER A 92 6.84 28.40 18.53
CA SER A 92 6.50 27.15 19.18
C SER A 92 7.05 25.94 18.41
N ASN A 93 7.20 24.81 19.09
CA ASN A 93 7.78 23.60 18.54
C ASN A 93 6.85 23.01 17.46
N LYS A 94 5.52 23.11 17.62
CA LYS A 94 4.56 22.75 16.55
C LYS A 94 4.57 23.67 15.32
N ASP A 95 5.38 24.73 15.28
CA ASP A 95 5.51 25.59 14.09
C ASP A 95 6.35 24.91 12.98
N ILE A 96 7.09 23.85 13.33
CA ILE A 96 8.07 23.15 12.49
C ILE A 96 8.12 21.65 12.83
N PHE A 97 8.61 20.84 11.89
CA PHE A 97 9.13 19.50 12.18
C PHE A 97 10.55 19.41 11.62
N ASP A 98 11.51 19.24 12.53
CA ASP A 98 12.95 19.29 12.26
C ASP A 98 13.57 17.89 12.30
N ASN A 99 14.44 17.61 11.35
CA ASN A 99 15.23 16.39 11.25
C ASN A 99 16.68 16.75 10.93
N VAL A 100 17.64 16.01 11.50
CA VAL A 100 19.05 16.08 11.10
C VAL A 100 19.64 14.69 10.92
N VAL A 101 20.29 14.48 9.77
CA VAL A 101 21.12 13.31 9.51
C VAL A 101 22.58 13.75 9.58
N TYR A 102 23.36 13.13 10.46
CA TYR A 102 24.80 13.30 10.56
C TYR A 102 25.54 12.25 9.74
N TYR A 103 26.65 12.63 9.12
CA TYR A 103 27.42 11.85 8.16
C TYR A 103 28.91 11.79 8.50
N ASP A 104 29.57 10.72 8.06
CA ASP A 104 31.01 10.56 8.19
C ASP A 104 31.81 11.32 7.11
N GLY A 105 33.13 11.17 7.11
CA GLY A 105 34.03 11.73 6.09
C GLY A 105 33.92 11.11 4.70
N LEU A 106 33.09 10.08 4.51
CA LEU A 106 32.81 9.41 3.24
C LEU A 106 31.38 9.69 2.73
N GLY A 107 30.59 10.50 3.45
CA GLY A 107 29.20 10.80 3.09
C GLY A 107 28.20 9.71 3.45
N ARG A 108 28.55 8.81 4.38
CA ARG A 108 27.65 7.75 4.90
C ARG A 108 26.98 8.21 6.19
N ALA A 109 25.70 7.90 6.38
CA ALA A 109 24.95 8.35 7.56
C ALA A 109 25.41 7.62 8.83
N MET A 110 25.63 8.36 9.92
CA MET A 110 26.04 7.83 11.24
C MET A 110 24.90 7.87 12.27
N GLN A 111 23.98 8.82 12.11
CA GLN A 111 22.90 9.07 13.06
C GLN A 111 21.79 9.87 12.39
N ASN A 112 20.54 9.43 12.54
CA ASN A 112 19.34 10.21 12.25
C ASN A 112 18.76 10.73 13.57
N ILE A 113 18.34 11.99 13.61
CA ILE A 113 17.66 12.59 14.75
C ILE A 113 16.39 13.28 14.26
N ASP A 114 15.23 12.78 14.72
CA ASP A 114 13.96 13.47 14.62
C ASP A 114 13.82 14.37 15.86
N ILE A 115 14.02 15.67 15.66
CA ILE A 115 14.28 16.64 16.72
C ILE A 115 13.00 16.92 17.51
N LYS A 116 13.07 16.80 18.84
CA LYS A 116 11.91 16.93 19.76
C LYS A 116 10.70 16.02 19.42
N ALA A 117 10.88 14.94 18.66
CA ALA A 117 9.78 14.15 18.11
C ALA A 117 8.99 13.28 19.12
N SER A 118 9.50 13.04 20.34
CA SER A 118 8.70 12.35 21.37
C SER A 118 7.53 13.22 21.86
N PRO A 119 6.47 12.64 22.46
CA PRO A 119 5.41 13.43 23.10
C PRO A 119 5.92 14.33 24.25
N SER A 120 7.10 14.01 24.79
CA SER A 120 7.80 14.76 25.85
C SER A 120 8.80 15.79 25.31
N TYR A 121 8.73 16.15 24.02
CA TYR A 121 9.60 17.12 23.33
C TYR A 121 11.10 16.75 23.42
N LYS A 122 11.41 15.46 23.32
CA LYS A 122 12.77 14.89 23.29
C LYS A 122 13.11 14.34 21.91
N ASP A 123 14.40 14.32 21.60
CA ASP A 123 14.91 13.79 20.34
C ASP A 123 14.67 12.28 20.26
N ILE A 124 14.18 11.82 19.11
CA ILE A 124 14.15 10.39 18.76
C ILE A 124 15.34 10.14 17.82
N ILE A 125 16.19 9.17 18.17
CA ILE A 125 17.51 8.99 17.56
C ILE A 125 17.67 7.57 17.05
N THR A 126 18.02 7.42 15.77
CA THR A 126 18.42 6.16 15.14
C THR A 126 19.93 6.18 14.91
N HIS A 127 20.66 5.21 15.46
CA HIS A 127 22.09 5.04 15.18
C HIS A 127 22.32 4.21 13.92
N VAL A 128 23.35 4.55 13.14
CA VAL A 128 23.84 3.77 12.01
C VAL A 128 25.34 3.53 12.20
N ASP A 129 25.75 2.27 12.17
CA ASP A 129 27.14 1.86 12.14
C ASP A 129 27.46 1.07 10.86
N TYR A 130 28.76 0.91 10.61
CA TYR A 130 29.29 0.15 9.48
C TYR A 130 30.45 -0.72 9.95
N ASP A 131 30.60 -1.91 9.36
CA ASP A 131 31.77 -2.75 9.58
C ASP A 131 33.03 -2.17 8.92
N GLY A 132 34.17 -2.84 9.11
CA GLY A 132 35.46 -2.43 8.52
C GLY A 132 35.52 -2.47 6.98
N LEU A 133 34.52 -3.04 6.31
CA LEU A 133 34.34 -3.03 4.85
C LEU A 133 33.30 -2.00 4.40
N GLY A 134 32.72 -1.26 5.34
CA GLY A 134 31.72 -0.22 5.10
C GLY A 134 30.30 -0.71 4.93
N ARG A 135 30.00 -1.95 5.33
CA ARG A 135 28.68 -2.59 5.20
C ARG A 135 27.88 -2.36 6.48
N GLN A 136 26.59 -2.06 6.34
CA GLN A 136 25.71 -1.92 7.50
C GLN A 136 25.34 -3.32 8.05
N GLU A 137 26.13 -3.82 9.02
CA GLU A 137 25.84 -5.11 9.67
C GLU A 137 24.68 -5.05 10.66
N LYS A 138 24.42 -3.89 11.30
CA LYS A 138 23.29 -3.70 12.21
C LYS A 138 22.33 -2.61 11.73
N GLN A 139 21.05 -2.77 12.03
CA GLN A 139 20.05 -1.71 11.85
C GLN A 139 19.38 -1.49 13.22
N TYR A 140 19.82 -0.45 13.93
CA TYR A 140 19.35 -0.13 15.27
C TYR A 140 17.90 0.38 15.26
N LEU A 141 17.15 0.02 16.30
CA LEU A 141 15.88 0.65 16.63
C LEU A 141 16.13 2.08 17.14
N SER A 142 15.15 2.96 16.96
CA SER A 142 15.23 4.33 17.45
C SER A 142 14.98 4.39 18.97
N TYR A 143 15.70 5.25 19.68
CA TYR A 143 15.47 5.50 21.11
C TYR A 143 15.15 6.97 21.40
N MET A 144 14.49 7.25 22.53
CA MET A 144 14.26 8.62 22.99
C MET A 144 15.39 9.07 23.92
N GLU A 145 16.10 10.14 23.56
CA GLU A 145 17.22 10.68 24.35
C GLU A 145 16.74 11.70 25.39
N THR A 146 16.92 11.38 26.68
CA THR A 146 16.39 12.20 27.79
C THR A 146 17.34 13.31 28.24
N THR A 147 18.65 13.15 28.03
CA THR A 147 19.73 13.94 28.69
C THR A 147 20.51 14.85 27.76
N GLY A 148 20.78 14.43 26.52
CA GLY A 148 21.63 15.20 25.59
C GLY A 148 20.93 16.39 24.94
N SER A 149 21.70 17.42 24.56
CA SER A 149 21.23 18.67 23.95
C SER A 149 20.45 18.45 22.64
N VAL A 150 19.35 19.18 22.48
CA VAL A 150 18.42 19.05 21.34
C VAL A 150 19.14 19.27 20.00
N GLY A 151 19.06 18.28 19.10
CA GLY A 151 19.60 18.31 17.74
C GLY A 151 21.10 18.05 17.60
N THR A 152 21.89 17.94 18.68
CA THR A 152 23.33 17.69 18.59
C THR A 152 23.63 16.22 18.27
N TYR A 153 24.71 15.93 17.55
CA TYR A 153 25.23 14.57 17.41
C TYR A 153 25.49 13.94 18.79
N ARG A 154 25.06 12.69 18.99
CA ARG A 154 25.22 11.94 20.25
C ARG A 154 26.31 10.87 20.13
N ILE A 155 27.36 11.03 20.92
CA ILE A 155 28.41 10.03 21.14
C ILE A 155 27.86 8.91 22.03
N GLY A 156 28.18 7.63 21.73
CA GLY A 156 27.70 6.48 22.51
C GLY A 156 26.22 6.14 22.28
N ALA A 157 25.66 6.53 21.14
CA ALA A 157 24.26 6.26 20.81
C ALA A 157 23.92 4.76 20.74
N ASP A 158 24.88 3.89 20.45
CA ASP A 158 24.78 2.43 20.56
C ASP A 158 24.50 1.99 22.01
N ALA A 159 25.29 2.49 22.96
CA ALA A 159 25.12 2.22 24.38
C ALA A 159 23.83 2.83 24.93
N ASN A 160 23.45 4.04 24.50
CA ASN A 160 22.18 4.67 24.89
C ASN A 160 20.97 3.90 24.33
N THR A 161 21.04 3.40 23.09
CA THR A 161 19.99 2.52 22.53
C THR A 161 19.86 1.23 23.37
N ASN A 162 20.99 0.58 23.70
CA ASN A 162 21.02 -0.61 24.56
C ASN A 162 20.39 -0.35 25.94
N ASN A 163 20.76 0.75 26.59
CA ASN A 163 20.23 1.15 27.89
C ASN A 163 18.72 1.44 27.83
N TYR A 164 18.26 2.18 26.80
CA TYR A 164 16.85 2.50 26.62
C TYR A 164 15.99 1.23 26.46
N TYR A 165 16.40 0.30 25.60
CA TYR A 165 15.64 -0.92 25.36
C TYR A 165 15.71 -1.91 26.53
N THR A 166 16.83 -1.97 27.25
CA THR A 166 16.94 -2.73 28.51
C THR A 166 16.00 -2.19 29.60
N ALA A 167 15.79 -0.87 29.65
CA ALA A 167 14.90 -0.25 30.62
C ALA A 167 13.40 -0.37 30.27
N ASN A 168 13.04 -0.22 28.98
CA ASN A 168 11.63 -0.17 28.55
C ASN A 168 11.08 -1.53 28.08
N TYR A 169 11.92 -2.46 27.64
CA TYR A 169 11.54 -3.77 27.09
C TYR A 169 12.28 -4.93 27.79
N SER A 170 12.44 -4.84 29.12
CA SER A 170 13.20 -5.78 29.95
C SER A 170 12.73 -7.25 29.95
N LEU A 171 11.54 -7.53 29.39
CA LEU A 171 11.04 -8.89 29.16
C LEU A 171 11.46 -9.47 27.79
N ASP A 172 11.78 -8.60 26.82
CA ASP A 172 12.09 -8.97 25.44
C ASP A 172 13.59 -8.81 25.12
N ILE A 173 14.38 -8.21 26.02
CA ILE A 173 15.82 -7.90 25.85
C ILE A 173 16.66 -8.51 26.98
N ASN A 174 17.76 -9.14 26.60
CA ASN A 174 18.77 -9.64 27.53
C ASN A 174 19.65 -8.47 28.02
N SER A 175 19.51 -8.08 29.29
CA SER A 175 20.25 -6.97 29.89
C SER A 175 21.78 -7.11 29.89
N ALA A 176 22.32 -8.33 29.75
CA ALA A 176 23.76 -8.58 29.72
C ALA A 176 24.34 -8.49 28.30
N ILE A 177 23.53 -8.77 27.26
CA ILE A 177 23.90 -8.65 25.84
C ILE A 177 22.70 -8.08 25.06
N PRO A 178 22.41 -6.76 25.17
CA PRO A 178 21.24 -6.18 24.52
C PRO A 178 21.36 -6.16 22.98
N ASN A 179 20.30 -6.56 22.28
CA ASN A 179 20.19 -6.47 20.82
C ASN A 179 18.96 -5.66 20.36
N PRO A 180 18.91 -4.33 20.59
CA PRO A 180 17.89 -3.45 20.02
C PRO A 180 18.18 -3.11 18.54
N PHE A 181 18.52 -4.12 17.75
CA PHE A 181 18.92 -3.98 16.36
C PHE A 181 18.64 -5.28 15.60
N SER A 182 18.29 -5.19 14.32
CA SER A 182 18.48 -6.35 13.43
C SER A 182 19.97 -6.50 13.12
N LYS A 183 20.45 -7.73 12.93
CA LYS A 183 21.86 -7.98 12.56
C LYS A 183 21.97 -8.95 11.40
N LYS A 184 22.74 -8.56 10.39
CA LYS A 184 23.11 -9.39 9.23
C LYS A 184 24.46 -10.05 9.48
N LYS A 185 24.56 -11.31 9.11
CA LYS A 185 25.82 -12.03 8.91
C LYS A 185 26.02 -12.20 7.42
N PHE A 186 27.11 -11.66 6.89
CA PHE A 186 27.48 -11.80 5.48
C PHE A 186 28.32 -13.06 5.25
N ASP A 187 28.49 -13.46 3.99
CA ASP A 187 29.58 -14.34 3.59
C ASP A 187 30.91 -13.59 3.49
N ASP A 188 32.02 -14.33 3.53
CA ASP A 188 33.38 -13.80 3.40
C ASP A 188 33.75 -13.46 1.93
N SER A 189 32.74 -13.26 1.07
CA SER A 189 32.92 -13.03 -0.36
C SER A 189 32.82 -11.53 -0.71
N PRO A 190 33.45 -11.07 -1.82
CA PRO A 190 33.26 -9.72 -2.34
C PRO A 190 31.80 -9.39 -2.72
N LEU A 191 30.93 -10.41 -2.86
CA LEU A 191 29.51 -10.25 -3.19
C LEU A 191 28.66 -9.87 -1.96
N ASN A 192 29.22 -9.88 -0.74
CA ASN A 192 28.58 -9.44 0.49
C ASN A 192 27.19 -10.04 0.72
N ARG A 193 27.03 -11.34 0.49
CA ARG A 193 25.70 -11.97 0.50
C ARG A 193 25.29 -12.27 1.94
N VAL A 194 24.09 -11.85 2.34
CA VAL A 194 23.53 -12.15 3.67
C VAL A 194 23.29 -13.66 3.81
N LEU A 195 23.96 -14.32 4.78
CA LEU A 195 23.79 -15.72 5.16
C LEU A 195 22.82 -15.91 6.34
N GLN A 196 22.78 -14.95 7.27
CA GLN A 196 21.81 -14.94 8.37
C GLN A 196 21.31 -13.51 8.61
N GLN A 197 20.03 -13.37 8.96
CA GLN A 197 19.43 -12.11 9.40
C GLN A 197 18.67 -12.34 10.71
N ALA A 198 19.27 -11.86 11.79
CA ALA A 198 18.71 -11.78 13.13
C ALA A 198 17.84 -10.51 13.27
N ALA A 199 16.83 -10.56 14.12
CA ALA A 199 15.96 -9.42 14.44
C ALA A 199 16.30 -8.86 15.84
N PRO A 200 15.70 -7.72 16.25
CA PRO A 200 15.82 -7.22 17.63
C PRO A 200 15.23 -8.20 18.65
N GLY A 201 15.59 -8.04 19.92
CA GLY A 201 15.04 -8.86 21.02
C GLY A 201 15.76 -10.21 21.19
N GLN A 202 15.86 -10.68 22.43
CA GLN A 202 16.79 -11.74 22.82
C GLN A 202 16.56 -13.07 22.10
N ASP A 203 15.29 -13.43 21.83
CA ASP A 203 14.92 -14.68 21.18
C ASP A 203 15.32 -14.72 19.70
N TRP A 204 15.42 -13.56 19.04
CA TRP A 204 15.81 -13.42 17.64
C TRP A 204 17.28 -13.02 17.43
N ALA A 205 18.07 -12.94 18.51
CA ALA A 205 19.46 -12.53 18.48
C ALA A 205 20.34 -13.46 17.63
N LEU A 206 21.40 -12.92 17.01
CA LEU A 206 22.31 -13.73 16.19
C LEU A 206 23.06 -14.76 17.06
N GLY A 207 22.70 -16.03 16.91
CA GLY A 207 23.15 -17.15 17.75
C GLY A 207 22.04 -17.81 18.56
N SER A 208 20.81 -17.28 18.56
CA SER A 208 19.65 -17.88 19.24
C SER A 208 19.12 -19.12 18.54
N GLY A 209 19.33 -19.21 17.21
CA GLY A 209 18.72 -20.23 16.35
C GLY A 209 17.43 -19.77 15.67
N HIS A 210 16.85 -18.62 15.99
CA HIS A 210 15.63 -18.09 15.37
C HIS A 210 15.91 -17.00 14.32
N GLU A 211 17.11 -17.00 13.72
CA GLU A 211 17.44 -16.10 12.62
C GLU A 211 16.97 -16.67 11.27
N VAL A 212 16.52 -15.80 10.37
CA VAL A 212 16.34 -16.16 8.96
C VAL A 212 17.70 -16.56 8.39
N LYS A 213 17.83 -17.78 7.85
CA LYS A 213 19.09 -18.26 7.24
C LYS A 213 18.92 -18.41 5.74
N ILE A 214 19.96 -18.04 4.98
CA ILE A 214 19.94 -18.03 3.52
C ILE A 214 21.16 -18.79 2.97
N ASP A 215 20.90 -19.91 2.30
CA ASP A 215 21.93 -20.64 1.56
C ASP A 215 21.90 -20.28 0.08
N TYR A 216 23.07 -20.03 -0.51
CA TYR A 216 23.23 -19.79 -1.95
C TYR A 216 23.89 -21.00 -2.60
N GLN A 217 23.18 -21.62 -3.53
CA GLN A 217 23.55 -22.86 -4.21
C GLN A 217 23.26 -22.72 -5.72
N THR A 218 23.49 -23.80 -6.46
CA THR A 218 22.92 -24.00 -7.81
C THR A 218 22.06 -25.25 -7.80
N ASN A 219 21.16 -25.41 -8.77
CA ASN A 219 20.40 -26.65 -8.88
C ASN A 219 21.32 -27.88 -9.10
N VAL A 220 20.87 -29.03 -8.64
CA VAL A 220 21.44 -30.34 -8.97
C VAL A 220 20.71 -30.99 -10.15
N ALA A 221 21.24 -32.11 -10.66
CA ALA A 221 20.58 -32.86 -11.72
C ALA A 221 19.24 -33.44 -11.24
N ASN A 222 18.24 -33.47 -12.12
CA ASN A 222 16.90 -34.02 -11.88
C ASN A 222 16.07 -33.29 -10.79
N GLU A 223 16.45 -32.08 -10.39
CA GLU A 223 15.79 -31.32 -9.30
C GLU A 223 14.65 -30.39 -9.75
N VAL A 224 14.79 -29.80 -10.95
CA VAL A 224 13.87 -28.79 -11.51
C VAL A 224 13.49 -29.21 -12.92
N LYS A 225 12.19 -29.35 -13.19
CA LYS A 225 11.66 -29.70 -14.52
C LYS A 225 11.96 -28.59 -15.53
N LEU A 226 12.50 -28.95 -16.70
CA LEU A 226 12.74 -28.06 -17.83
C LEU A 226 11.50 -27.99 -18.71
N TYR A 227 10.54 -27.16 -18.29
CA TYR A 227 9.42 -26.77 -19.13
C TYR A 227 9.87 -25.78 -20.21
N MET A 228 9.38 -25.99 -21.42
CA MET A 228 9.68 -25.18 -22.61
C MET A 228 8.38 -24.70 -23.24
N VAL A 229 8.38 -23.46 -23.72
CA VAL A 229 7.28 -22.89 -24.51
C VAL A 229 7.68 -22.88 -25.98
N SER A 230 6.84 -23.45 -26.83
CA SER A 230 6.89 -23.18 -28.28
C SER A 230 5.81 -22.17 -28.65
N LEU A 231 6.17 -21.11 -29.37
CA LEU A 231 5.23 -20.09 -29.82
C LEU A 231 4.77 -20.35 -31.26
N SER A 232 3.46 -20.29 -31.47
CA SER A 232 2.86 -20.18 -32.80
C SER A 232 2.34 -18.76 -33.01
N LEU A 233 2.85 -18.06 -34.04
CA LEU A 233 2.40 -16.71 -34.37
C LEU A 233 1.25 -16.78 -35.38
N ALA A 234 0.07 -16.32 -34.98
CA ALA A 234 -1.08 -16.13 -35.85
C ALA A 234 -1.75 -14.79 -35.55
N ASN A 235 -2.11 -14.03 -36.59
CA ASN A 235 -2.85 -12.77 -36.45
C ASN A 235 -2.25 -11.79 -35.42
N ASN A 236 -0.94 -11.58 -35.47
CA ASN A 236 -0.18 -10.73 -34.52
C ASN A 236 -0.25 -11.17 -33.04
N THR A 237 -0.71 -12.38 -32.74
CA THR A 237 -0.73 -12.97 -31.38
C THR A 237 0.13 -14.23 -31.35
N TYR A 238 1.00 -14.34 -30.36
CA TYR A 238 1.70 -15.57 -30.04
C TYR A 238 0.80 -16.46 -29.17
N THR A 239 0.45 -17.64 -29.69
CA THR A 239 -0.17 -18.69 -28.89
C THR A 239 0.93 -19.64 -28.41
N PRO A 240 1.21 -19.68 -27.10
CA PRO A 240 2.16 -20.61 -26.52
C PRO A 240 1.58 -22.02 -26.48
N THR A 241 2.49 -23.00 -26.57
CA THR A 241 2.23 -24.41 -26.27
C THR A 241 3.27 -24.86 -25.24
N LEU A 242 2.79 -25.24 -24.06
CA LEU A 242 3.58 -25.84 -23.00
C LEU A 242 4.09 -27.22 -23.42
N THR A 243 5.38 -27.48 -23.22
CA THR A 243 6.00 -28.79 -23.40
C THR A 243 6.98 -29.06 -22.26
N LEU A 244 7.16 -30.33 -21.90
CA LEU A 244 8.33 -30.76 -21.11
C LEU A 244 9.46 -31.08 -22.10
N SER A 245 10.69 -30.62 -21.80
CA SER A 245 11.84 -30.91 -22.66
C SER A 245 12.15 -32.42 -22.73
N THR A 246 12.68 -32.88 -23.86
CA THR A 246 13.25 -34.23 -23.99
C THR A 246 14.74 -34.27 -23.63
N VAL A 247 15.39 -33.10 -23.51
CA VAL A 247 16.80 -32.97 -23.12
C VAL A 247 16.94 -33.25 -21.62
N ASN A 248 18.01 -33.95 -21.23
CA ASN A 248 18.31 -34.33 -19.84
C ASN A 248 17.13 -35.02 -19.10
N GLY A 249 16.30 -35.78 -19.82
CA GLY A 249 15.12 -36.44 -19.24
C GLY A 249 14.02 -35.48 -18.78
N GLY A 250 14.02 -34.23 -19.26
CA GLY A 250 13.03 -33.21 -18.88
C GLY A 250 13.42 -32.35 -17.69
N TYR A 251 14.70 -32.26 -17.35
CA TYR A 251 15.20 -31.47 -16.22
C TYR A 251 16.29 -30.47 -16.63
N TYR A 252 16.46 -29.42 -15.84
CA TYR A 252 17.67 -28.59 -15.93
C TYR A 252 18.90 -29.43 -15.54
N ALA A 253 19.99 -29.27 -16.30
CA ALA A 253 21.28 -29.85 -15.89
C ALA A 253 21.76 -29.18 -14.60
N ALA A 254 22.64 -29.86 -13.84
CA ALA A 254 23.23 -29.28 -12.65
C ALA A 254 23.99 -27.97 -12.98
N GLY A 255 23.92 -26.99 -12.09
CA GLY A 255 24.64 -25.71 -12.24
C GLY A 255 24.04 -24.72 -13.24
N GLN A 256 22.81 -24.93 -13.73
CA GLN A 256 22.18 -24.04 -14.72
C GLN A 256 21.30 -22.94 -14.11
N LEU A 257 20.73 -23.20 -12.93
CA LEU A 257 19.89 -22.27 -12.18
C LEU A 257 20.55 -21.89 -10.86
N TYR A 258 20.45 -20.63 -10.49
CA TYR A 258 20.77 -20.16 -9.14
C TYR A 258 19.70 -20.64 -8.17
N LYS A 259 20.09 -21.25 -7.05
CA LYS A 259 19.19 -21.73 -6.00
C LYS A 259 19.42 -20.93 -4.73
N THR A 260 18.37 -20.28 -4.22
CA THR A 260 18.40 -19.61 -2.91
C THR A 260 17.46 -20.36 -1.96
N ILE A 261 17.99 -20.92 -0.88
CA ILE A 261 17.17 -21.56 0.17
C ILE A 261 17.02 -20.55 1.30
N THR A 262 15.78 -20.17 1.62
CA THR A 262 15.45 -19.32 2.77
C THR A 262 14.78 -20.15 3.84
N LYS A 263 15.37 -20.16 5.03
CA LYS A 263 14.85 -20.81 6.25
C LYS A 263 14.24 -19.73 7.14
N ASN A 264 12.98 -19.90 7.56
CA ASN A 264 12.31 -18.92 8.43
C ASN A 264 12.76 -19.07 9.91
N GLU A 265 12.26 -18.19 10.77
CA GLU A 265 12.59 -18.08 12.19
C GLU A 265 12.15 -19.29 13.04
N ASN A 266 11.23 -20.12 12.52
CA ASN A 266 10.78 -21.38 13.13
C ASN A 266 11.59 -22.60 12.61
N TRP A 267 12.50 -22.43 11.65
CA TRP A 267 13.28 -23.54 11.08
C TRP A 267 14.27 -24.14 12.08
N THR A 268 14.21 -25.46 12.24
CA THR A 268 15.09 -26.23 13.13
C THR A 268 16.02 -27.19 12.37
N ILE A 269 15.46 -28.08 11.53
CA ILE A 269 16.21 -29.06 10.73
C ILE A 269 15.39 -29.52 9.52
N GLY A 270 16.07 -29.98 8.47
CA GLY A 270 15.42 -30.48 7.24
C GLY A 270 14.88 -29.36 6.35
N ASN A 271 13.81 -29.67 5.61
CA ASN A 271 13.30 -28.80 4.53
C ASN A 271 11.99 -28.08 4.88
N ASN A 272 11.24 -28.59 5.86
CA ASN A 272 10.06 -27.94 6.43
C ASN A 272 10.46 -26.58 7.02
N ASN A 273 9.59 -25.57 6.93
CA ASN A 273 9.90 -24.15 7.20
C ASN A 273 11.00 -23.55 6.29
N THR A 274 11.14 -24.05 5.05
CA THR A 274 12.00 -23.44 4.02
C THR A 274 11.29 -23.17 2.70
N THR A 275 11.75 -22.13 2.01
CA THR A 275 11.42 -21.78 0.62
C THR A 275 12.69 -21.86 -0.22
N GLU A 276 12.69 -22.72 -1.24
CA GLU A 276 13.71 -22.71 -2.28
C GLU A 276 13.21 -21.90 -3.48
N GLU A 277 13.96 -20.87 -3.86
CA GLU A 277 13.72 -20.08 -5.07
C GLU A 277 14.81 -20.37 -6.10
N PHE A 278 14.40 -20.89 -7.26
CA PHE A 278 15.28 -21.20 -8.39
C PHE A 278 15.14 -20.12 -9.46
N LYS A 279 16.28 -19.58 -9.93
CA LYS A 279 16.35 -18.50 -10.92
C LYS A 279 17.22 -18.86 -12.12
N ASP A 280 16.82 -18.39 -13.30
CA ASP A 280 17.66 -18.46 -14.50
C ASP A 280 18.81 -17.43 -14.48
N LYS A 281 19.63 -17.42 -15.53
CA LYS A 281 20.74 -16.46 -15.69
C LYS A 281 20.29 -15.01 -15.92
N GLN A 282 19.01 -14.76 -16.22
CA GLN A 282 18.42 -13.43 -16.43
C GLN A 282 17.72 -12.92 -15.15
N GLY A 283 17.62 -13.74 -14.10
CA GLY A 283 17.02 -13.42 -12.82
C GLY A 283 15.53 -13.79 -12.70
N HIS A 284 14.93 -14.38 -13.75
CA HIS A 284 13.56 -14.88 -13.70
C HIS A 284 13.45 -16.04 -12.71
N VAL A 285 12.46 -16.01 -11.83
CA VAL A 285 12.14 -17.15 -10.97
C VAL A 285 11.52 -18.24 -11.85
N ILE A 286 12.10 -19.43 -11.87
CA ILE A 286 11.61 -20.58 -12.66
C ILE A 286 10.75 -21.52 -11.80
N LEU A 287 11.13 -21.66 -10.52
CA LEU A 287 10.43 -22.50 -9.55
C LEU A 287 10.51 -21.88 -8.15
N LYS A 288 9.39 -21.87 -7.44
CA LYS A 288 9.36 -21.76 -5.97
C LYS A 288 8.92 -23.10 -5.38
N LYS A 289 9.72 -23.65 -4.47
CA LYS A 289 9.46 -24.92 -3.80
C LYS A 289 9.39 -24.69 -2.29
N ASN A 290 8.23 -24.99 -1.70
CA ASN A 290 8.05 -25.04 -0.24
C ASN A 290 7.82 -26.49 0.21
N TYR A 291 7.84 -26.73 1.51
CA TYR A 291 7.63 -28.04 2.11
C TYR A 291 6.61 -27.95 3.24
N GLY A 292 5.69 -28.90 3.29
CA GLY A 292 4.64 -28.96 4.32
C GLY A 292 3.67 -30.11 4.07
N VAL A 293 2.67 -30.25 4.94
CA VAL A 293 1.69 -31.34 4.88
C VAL A 293 0.61 -31.05 3.83
N SER A 294 0.22 -32.07 3.07
CA SER A 294 -1.03 -32.08 2.29
C SER A 294 -1.83 -33.34 2.60
N THR A 295 -3.15 -33.23 2.50
CA THR A 295 -4.08 -34.36 2.52
C THR A 295 -4.17 -34.92 1.11
N VAL A 296 -3.77 -36.18 0.93
CA VAL A 296 -3.87 -36.92 -0.34
C VAL A 296 -4.60 -38.23 -0.05
N ASN A 297 -5.69 -38.52 -0.76
CA ASN A 297 -6.55 -39.69 -0.51
C ASN A 297 -6.96 -39.84 0.97
N ASN A 298 -7.36 -38.73 1.61
CA ASN A 298 -7.68 -38.63 3.05
C ASN A 298 -6.53 -38.96 4.03
N ILE A 299 -5.28 -39.03 3.58
CA ILE A 299 -4.09 -39.26 4.42
C ILE A 299 -3.21 -38.00 4.41
N ALA A 300 -2.74 -37.58 5.58
CA ALA A 300 -1.78 -36.48 5.71
C ALA A 300 -0.36 -36.94 5.31
N VAL A 301 0.27 -36.25 4.35
CA VAL A 301 1.59 -36.56 3.79
C VAL A 301 2.43 -35.29 3.70
N ASN A 302 3.64 -35.30 4.27
CA ASN A 302 4.60 -34.20 4.08
C ASN A 302 5.16 -34.24 2.64
N THR A 303 5.02 -33.14 1.89
CA THR A 303 5.25 -33.12 0.44
C THR A 303 5.80 -31.79 -0.07
N THR A 304 6.38 -31.80 -1.27
CA THR A 304 6.82 -30.59 -1.97
C THR A 304 5.62 -29.83 -2.54
N HIS A 305 5.65 -28.52 -2.34
CA HIS A 305 4.68 -27.57 -2.89
C HIS A 305 5.40 -26.73 -3.94
N GLU A 306 5.29 -27.14 -5.21
CA GLU A 306 6.06 -26.60 -6.34
C GLU A 306 5.21 -25.66 -7.20
N THR A 307 5.59 -24.39 -7.28
CA THR A 307 4.99 -23.41 -8.21
C THR A 307 5.98 -23.09 -9.32
N TYR A 308 5.71 -23.58 -10.54
CA TYR A 308 6.55 -23.34 -11.72
C TYR A 308 6.09 -22.08 -12.46
N TYR A 309 7.05 -21.24 -12.83
CA TYR A 309 6.86 -20.01 -13.60
C TYR A 309 7.58 -20.16 -14.94
N ILE A 310 6.83 -20.12 -16.03
CA ILE A 310 7.30 -20.63 -17.33
C ILE A 310 7.18 -19.52 -18.38
N TYR A 311 8.34 -19.15 -18.94
CA TYR A 311 8.50 -18.00 -19.84
C TYR A 311 8.63 -18.44 -21.30
N ASP A 312 8.22 -17.57 -22.22
CA ASP A 312 8.51 -17.74 -23.64
C ASP A 312 9.93 -17.27 -24.04
N ASN A 313 10.28 -17.44 -25.31
CA ASN A 313 11.56 -17.01 -25.87
C ASN A 313 11.72 -15.48 -26.00
N TYR A 314 10.78 -14.68 -25.49
CA TYR A 314 10.85 -13.22 -25.38
C TYR A 314 10.89 -12.74 -23.91
N GLY A 315 10.84 -13.68 -22.94
CA GLY A 315 10.81 -13.37 -21.50
C GLY A 315 9.40 -13.12 -20.95
N ASN A 316 8.33 -13.37 -21.71
CA ASN A 316 6.96 -13.20 -21.22
C ASN A 316 6.51 -14.43 -20.42
N LEU A 317 6.00 -14.23 -19.20
CA LEU A 317 5.45 -15.30 -18.36
C LEU A 317 4.21 -15.91 -19.03
N SER A 318 4.35 -17.07 -19.65
CA SER A 318 3.28 -17.71 -20.45
C SER A 318 2.42 -18.67 -19.63
N TYR A 319 2.97 -19.29 -18.59
CA TYR A 319 2.22 -20.17 -17.68
C TYR A 319 2.69 -20.04 -16.23
N VAL A 320 1.78 -20.27 -15.29
CA VAL A 320 2.13 -20.66 -13.90
C VAL A 320 1.40 -21.96 -13.57
N LEU A 321 2.16 -22.96 -13.10
CA LEU A 321 1.63 -24.26 -12.65
C LEU A 321 1.67 -24.29 -11.11
N PRO A 322 0.52 -24.31 -10.41
CA PRO A 322 0.48 -24.29 -8.95
C PRO A 322 0.68 -25.70 -8.34
N PRO A 323 0.96 -25.81 -7.04
CA PRO A 323 1.37 -27.05 -6.39
C PRO A 323 0.47 -28.28 -6.62
N LYS A 324 -0.86 -28.11 -6.60
CA LYS A 324 -1.82 -29.23 -6.80
C LYS A 324 -1.71 -29.88 -8.19
N MET A 325 -1.22 -29.15 -9.18
CA MET A 325 -1.08 -29.66 -10.54
C MET A 325 0.06 -30.70 -10.65
N ASP A 326 1.03 -30.69 -9.72
CA ASP A 326 2.24 -31.54 -9.68
C ASP A 326 3.07 -31.60 -10.99
N GLY A 327 2.76 -30.72 -11.94
CA GLY A 327 3.30 -30.72 -13.30
C GLY A 327 2.63 -31.66 -14.30
N ASP A 328 1.47 -32.26 -13.97
CA ASP A 328 0.63 -33.00 -14.92
C ASP A 328 -0.16 -32.01 -15.79
N THR A 329 0.11 -32.02 -17.09
CA THR A 329 -0.48 -31.08 -18.07
C THR A 329 -1.93 -31.38 -18.44
N THR A 330 -2.51 -32.51 -18.02
CA THR A 330 -3.95 -32.79 -18.25
C THR A 330 -4.83 -31.77 -17.54
N TYR A 331 -4.43 -31.35 -16.33
CA TYR A 331 -5.14 -30.36 -15.51
C TYR A 331 -4.82 -28.90 -15.85
N LEU A 332 -4.13 -28.61 -16.97
CA LEU A 332 -3.68 -27.25 -17.32
C LEU A 332 -4.84 -26.23 -17.47
N ASN A 333 -6.05 -26.69 -17.82
CA ASN A 333 -7.24 -25.83 -17.90
C ASN A 333 -7.96 -25.64 -16.55
N ASP A 334 -7.79 -26.57 -15.62
CA ASP A 334 -8.49 -26.60 -14.32
C ASP A 334 -7.64 -25.93 -13.22
N LEU A 335 -6.32 -26.08 -13.31
CA LEU A 335 -5.32 -25.63 -12.34
C LEU A 335 -4.29 -24.64 -12.87
N GLY A 336 -4.06 -24.57 -14.19
CA GLY A 336 -3.00 -23.73 -14.76
C GLY A 336 -3.42 -22.29 -15.01
N TYR A 337 -2.56 -21.33 -14.62
CA TYR A 337 -2.63 -19.96 -15.14
C TYR A 337 -2.00 -19.94 -16.54
N GLN A 338 -2.67 -19.34 -17.52
CA GLN A 338 -2.23 -19.31 -18.92
C GLN A 338 -2.31 -17.88 -19.48
N TYR A 339 -1.28 -17.44 -20.21
CA TYR A 339 -1.15 -16.07 -20.70
C TYR A 339 -0.70 -16.06 -22.17
N LYS A 340 -1.22 -15.12 -22.98
CA LYS A 340 -0.82 -14.94 -24.39
C LYS A 340 -0.50 -13.49 -24.70
N TYR A 341 0.54 -13.30 -25.49
CA TYR A 341 1.10 -11.99 -25.80
C TYR A 341 1.00 -11.67 -27.29
N ASP A 342 0.90 -10.39 -27.63
CA ASP A 342 0.98 -9.94 -29.01
C ASP A 342 2.43 -9.66 -29.45
N ILE A 343 2.62 -9.28 -30.72
CA ILE A 343 3.93 -8.89 -31.28
C ILE A 343 4.56 -7.63 -30.66
N LYS A 344 3.95 -7.04 -29.64
CA LYS A 344 4.51 -5.96 -28.80
C LYS A 344 4.80 -6.41 -27.36
N ASN A 345 4.70 -7.71 -27.05
CA ASN A 345 4.76 -8.26 -25.69
C ASN A 345 3.66 -7.71 -24.75
N ARG A 346 2.47 -7.35 -25.28
CA ARG A 346 1.31 -6.95 -24.47
C ARG A 346 0.41 -8.16 -24.19
N LEU A 347 -0.06 -8.33 -22.96
CA LEU A 347 -0.93 -9.44 -22.54
C LEU A 347 -2.33 -9.30 -23.16
N VAL A 348 -2.66 -10.07 -24.19
CA VAL A 348 -3.92 -9.94 -24.94
C VAL A 348 -4.97 -11.00 -24.62
N GLU A 349 -4.57 -12.15 -24.06
CA GLU A 349 -5.49 -13.17 -23.56
C GLU A 349 -4.91 -13.79 -22.27
N LYS A 350 -5.75 -14.06 -21.27
CA LYS A 350 -5.36 -14.84 -20.09
C LYS A 350 -6.45 -15.83 -19.66
N LYS A 351 -6.08 -16.89 -18.95
CA LYS A 351 -7.00 -17.86 -18.32
C LYS A 351 -6.55 -18.15 -16.90
N LEU A 352 -7.50 -18.14 -15.97
CA LEU A 352 -7.26 -18.42 -14.54
C LEU A 352 -7.78 -19.83 -14.20
N PRO A 353 -7.28 -20.49 -13.15
CA PRO A 353 -7.77 -21.80 -12.70
C PRO A 353 -9.28 -21.77 -12.41
N GLY A 354 -10.05 -22.61 -13.10
CA GLY A 354 -11.51 -22.64 -12.97
C GLY A 354 -12.29 -21.50 -13.65
N LYS A 355 -11.62 -20.61 -14.39
CA LYS A 355 -12.24 -19.51 -15.18
C LYS A 355 -12.00 -19.72 -16.68
N GLU A 356 -12.95 -19.37 -17.55
CA GLU A 356 -12.67 -19.32 -18.99
C GLU A 356 -11.89 -18.06 -19.42
N TRP A 357 -11.34 -18.08 -20.64
CA TRP A 357 -10.45 -17.03 -21.16
C TRP A 357 -11.00 -15.60 -21.00
N GLU A 358 -10.15 -14.67 -20.59
CA GLU A 358 -10.37 -13.22 -20.65
C GLU A 358 -9.57 -12.62 -21.82
N TYR A 359 -10.17 -11.66 -22.53
CA TYR A 359 -9.61 -11.00 -23.69
C TYR A 359 -9.36 -9.52 -23.41
N ILE A 360 -8.23 -9.01 -23.91
CA ILE A 360 -7.80 -7.61 -23.75
C ILE A 360 -7.52 -7.01 -25.14
N ILE A 361 -8.00 -5.78 -25.37
CA ILE A 361 -7.72 -4.98 -26.57
C ILE A 361 -6.98 -3.73 -26.15
N TYR A 362 -5.89 -3.43 -26.86
CA TYR A 362 -5.10 -2.24 -26.65
C TYR A 362 -5.22 -1.25 -27.80
N ASP A 363 -4.91 0.01 -27.53
CA ASP A 363 -4.82 1.05 -28.54
C ASP A 363 -3.39 1.20 -29.11
N LYS A 364 -3.13 2.30 -29.84
CA LYS A 364 -1.82 2.63 -30.42
C LYS A 364 -0.81 3.22 -29.44
N LEU A 365 -1.27 3.67 -28.27
CA LEU A 365 -0.47 4.17 -27.16
C LEU A 365 -0.22 3.07 -26.11
N ASP A 366 -0.56 1.83 -26.45
CA ASP A 366 -0.38 0.63 -25.62
C ASP A 366 -1.19 0.64 -24.31
N ARG A 367 -2.30 1.39 -24.30
CA ARG A 367 -3.28 1.45 -23.21
C ARG A 367 -4.40 0.43 -23.46
N SER A 368 -4.88 -0.24 -22.40
CA SER A 368 -6.01 -1.17 -22.49
C SER A 368 -7.31 -0.41 -22.66
N ILE A 369 -8.05 -0.66 -23.74
CA ILE A 369 -9.30 0.07 -24.07
C ILE A 369 -10.55 -0.82 -24.07
N LEU A 370 -10.42 -2.14 -24.18
CA LEU A 370 -11.53 -3.08 -24.01
C LEU A 370 -11.08 -4.34 -23.24
N THR A 371 -11.95 -4.85 -22.37
CA THR A 371 -11.83 -6.20 -21.76
C THR A 371 -13.12 -6.99 -21.90
N GLN A 372 -13.02 -8.33 -21.98
CA GLN A 372 -14.17 -9.22 -22.11
C GLN A 372 -13.87 -10.62 -21.56
N ASP A 373 -14.75 -11.12 -20.69
CA ASP A 373 -14.72 -12.48 -20.14
C ASP A 373 -15.67 -13.45 -20.88
N ALA A 374 -15.93 -14.61 -20.30
CA ALA A 374 -16.80 -15.63 -20.89
C ALA A 374 -18.31 -15.32 -20.82
N ILE A 375 -18.76 -14.50 -19.87
CA ILE A 375 -20.16 -14.11 -19.67
C ILE A 375 -20.52 -12.94 -20.60
N LEU A 376 -19.64 -11.95 -20.67
CA LEU A 376 -19.70 -10.83 -21.63
C LEU A 376 -19.62 -11.34 -23.08
N ARG A 377 -18.82 -12.38 -23.37
CA ARG A 377 -18.83 -13.06 -24.69
C ARG A 377 -20.18 -13.62 -25.09
N LYS A 378 -20.88 -14.32 -24.19
CA LYS A 378 -22.20 -14.92 -24.46
C LYS A 378 -23.27 -13.89 -24.86
N THR A 379 -23.00 -12.61 -24.57
CA THR A 379 -23.91 -11.49 -24.76
C THR A 379 -23.32 -10.39 -25.67
N ASN A 380 -22.23 -10.70 -26.40
CA ASN A 380 -21.50 -9.83 -27.33
C ASN A 380 -21.03 -8.47 -26.73
N LYS A 381 -20.86 -8.40 -25.41
CA LYS A 381 -20.46 -7.18 -24.69
C LYS A 381 -18.95 -7.12 -24.44
N TRP A 382 -18.42 -5.93 -24.31
CA TRP A 382 -17.07 -5.62 -23.84
C TRP A 382 -17.16 -4.50 -22.80
N LEU A 383 -16.39 -4.57 -21.72
CA LEU A 383 -16.12 -3.39 -20.90
C LEU A 383 -15.15 -2.50 -21.66
N PHE A 384 -15.35 -1.19 -21.67
CA PHE A 384 -14.48 -0.23 -22.35
C PHE A 384 -13.92 0.83 -21.41
N THR A 385 -12.77 1.39 -21.79
CA THR A 385 -12.14 2.54 -21.14
C THR A 385 -11.65 3.54 -22.17
N LYS A 386 -11.89 4.82 -21.91
CA LYS A 386 -11.40 5.94 -22.73
C LYS A 386 -10.63 6.93 -21.90
N TYR A 387 -9.61 7.50 -22.52
CA TYR A 387 -8.60 8.32 -21.86
C TYR A 387 -8.56 9.75 -22.42
N ASP A 388 -8.13 10.72 -21.61
CA ASP A 388 -7.77 12.05 -22.09
C ASP A 388 -6.37 12.09 -22.74
N SER A 389 -5.88 13.27 -23.09
CA SER A 389 -4.55 13.48 -23.68
C SER A 389 -3.38 13.36 -22.69
N PHE A 390 -3.64 12.93 -21.45
CA PHE A 390 -2.66 12.68 -20.39
C PHE A 390 -2.74 11.23 -19.87
N ASP A 391 -3.35 10.33 -20.64
CA ASP A 391 -3.51 8.91 -20.33
C ASP A 391 -4.34 8.62 -19.06
N ARG A 392 -5.30 9.51 -18.77
CA ARG A 392 -6.18 9.41 -17.59
C ARG A 392 -7.58 8.95 -17.99
N PRO A 393 -8.15 7.90 -17.36
CA PRO A 393 -9.50 7.44 -17.67
C PRO A 393 -10.54 8.55 -17.44
N VAL A 394 -11.29 8.90 -18.49
CA VAL A 394 -12.41 9.87 -18.49
C VAL A 394 -13.77 9.22 -18.70
N TYR A 395 -13.81 8.02 -19.30
CA TYR A 395 -15.01 7.18 -19.36
C TYR A 395 -14.66 5.72 -19.08
N THR A 396 -15.55 5.02 -18.39
CA THR A 396 -15.71 3.56 -18.52
C THR A 396 -17.16 3.22 -18.85
N GLY A 397 -17.40 2.05 -19.41
CA GLY A 397 -18.75 1.63 -19.81
C GLY A 397 -18.76 0.24 -20.42
N GLU A 398 -19.90 -0.09 -21.03
CA GLU A 398 -20.10 -1.32 -21.80
C GLU A 398 -20.34 -0.99 -23.28
N TYR A 399 -19.72 -1.76 -24.16
CA TYR A 399 -19.85 -1.69 -25.61
C TYR A 399 -20.43 -3.01 -26.15
N VAL A 400 -21.54 -2.94 -26.87
CA VAL A 400 -22.18 -4.09 -27.52
C VAL A 400 -21.68 -4.22 -28.95
N ASP A 401 -20.89 -5.27 -29.21
CA ASP A 401 -20.45 -5.61 -30.54
C ASP A 401 -21.53 -6.38 -31.31
N ASN A 402 -22.41 -5.64 -31.96
CA ASN A 402 -23.51 -6.18 -32.75
C ASN A 402 -23.05 -7.02 -33.97
N LEU A 403 -21.75 -7.06 -34.27
CA LEU A 403 -21.16 -7.88 -35.34
C LEU A 403 -20.55 -9.21 -34.82
N ASN A 404 -20.47 -9.42 -33.50
CA ASN A 404 -19.84 -10.58 -32.84
C ASN A 404 -18.46 -10.92 -33.44
N LEU A 405 -17.58 -9.91 -33.48
CA LEU A 405 -16.24 -10.01 -34.02
C LEU A 405 -15.31 -10.72 -33.03
N THR A 406 -14.32 -11.43 -33.58
CA THR A 406 -13.25 -12.00 -32.76
C THR A 406 -12.38 -10.89 -32.14
N ARG A 407 -11.72 -11.17 -31.01
CA ARG A 407 -10.72 -10.27 -30.39
C ARG A 407 -9.73 -9.70 -31.41
N ILE A 408 -9.29 -10.52 -32.36
CA ILE A 408 -8.40 -10.12 -33.46
C ILE A 408 -9.04 -9.05 -34.37
N ALA A 409 -10.29 -9.25 -34.80
CA ALA A 409 -10.98 -8.29 -35.65
C ALA A 409 -11.24 -6.96 -34.92
N ILE A 410 -11.54 -7.01 -33.61
CA ILE A 410 -11.70 -5.83 -32.76
C ILE A 410 -10.37 -5.11 -32.53
N GLN A 411 -9.28 -5.84 -32.30
CA GLN A 411 -7.93 -5.26 -32.21
C GLN A 411 -7.51 -4.60 -33.53
N ASN A 412 -7.91 -5.17 -34.67
CA ASN A 412 -7.71 -4.55 -35.98
C ASN A 412 -8.57 -3.29 -36.17
N ALA A 413 -9.83 -3.28 -35.71
CA ALA A 413 -10.68 -2.09 -35.71
C ALA A 413 -10.10 -0.97 -34.84
N ALA A 414 -9.64 -1.29 -33.62
CA ALA A 414 -8.92 -0.36 -32.74
C ALA A 414 -7.67 0.23 -33.43
N ASN A 415 -6.92 -0.61 -34.16
CA ASN A 415 -5.73 -0.21 -34.93
C ASN A 415 -6.05 0.72 -36.12
N LEU A 416 -7.31 0.88 -36.55
CA LEU A 416 -7.69 1.88 -37.55
C LEU A 416 -7.89 3.29 -36.96
N SER A 417 -8.02 3.43 -35.64
CA SER A 417 -8.25 4.71 -34.96
C SER A 417 -7.16 5.74 -35.28
N SER A 418 -7.58 6.94 -35.69
CA SER A 418 -6.69 8.10 -35.92
C SER A 418 -6.65 9.07 -34.73
N ILE A 419 -7.67 9.03 -33.86
CA ILE A 419 -7.77 9.78 -32.61
C ILE A 419 -7.71 8.78 -31.46
N MET A 420 -6.81 9.01 -30.50
CA MET A 420 -6.58 8.10 -29.38
C MET A 420 -7.15 8.59 -28.06
N SER A 421 -7.40 9.89 -27.91
CA SER A 421 -7.86 10.50 -26.65
C SER A 421 -9.09 11.35 -26.86
N GLU A 422 -10.03 11.27 -25.91
CA GLU A 422 -11.19 12.16 -25.87
C GLU A 422 -10.79 13.55 -25.33
N THR A 423 -11.56 14.59 -25.67
CA THR A 423 -11.24 15.99 -25.35
C THR A 423 -12.48 16.74 -24.87
N LYS A 424 -12.32 17.70 -23.95
CA LYS A 424 -13.46 18.38 -23.33
C LYS A 424 -14.24 19.24 -24.34
N THR A 425 -15.56 19.11 -24.32
CA THR A 425 -16.49 19.83 -25.20
C THR A 425 -17.25 20.93 -24.44
N VAL A 426 -17.53 22.03 -25.13
CA VAL A 426 -18.37 23.13 -24.61
C VAL A 426 -19.86 22.73 -24.68
N THR A 427 -20.30 22.26 -25.84
CA THR A 427 -21.62 21.63 -26.01
C THR A 427 -21.55 20.18 -25.52
N PRO A 428 -22.50 19.70 -24.70
CA PRO A 428 -22.56 18.29 -24.33
C PRO A 428 -22.67 17.37 -25.55
N THR A 429 -21.97 16.24 -25.47
CA THR A 429 -22.07 15.10 -26.39
C THR A 429 -23.03 14.07 -25.78
N VAL A 430 -23.88 13.46 -26.60
CA VAL A 430 -24.72 12.33 -26.16
C VAL A 430 -23.96 11.03 -26.40
N VAL A 431 -23.86 10.20 -25.36
CA VAL A 431 -23.14 8.91 -25.37
C VAL A 431 -24.00 7.87 -24.68
N GLY A 432 -24.52 6.91 -25.45
CA GLY A 432 -25.64 6.08 -25.00
C GLY A 432 -26.83 6.95 -24.64
N ILE A 433 -27.33 6.81 -23.41
CA ILE A 433 -28.39 7.66 -22.86
C ILE A 433 -27.89 8.89 -22.07
N ALA A 434 -26.57 9.06 -21.91
CA ALA A 434 -25.99 10.09 -21.06
C ALA A 434 -25.57 11.34 -21.86
N SER A 435 -25.73 12.52 -21.25
CA SER A 435 -25.24 13.80 -21.76
C SER A 435 -23.98 14.20 -21.00
N VAL A 436 -22.86 14.34 -21.71
CA VAL A 436 -21.50 14.39 -21.13
C VAL A 436 -20.60 15.39 -21.86
N ASN A 437 -19.58 15.91 -21.17
CA ASN A 437 -18.74 17.01 -21.66
C ASN A 437 -17.32 16.61 -22.11
N TYR A 438 -17.09 15.34 -22.49
CA TYR A 438 -15.99 14.99 -23.39
C TYR A 438 -16.56 14.54 -24.76
N THR A 439 -15.73 14.57 -25.80
CA THR A 439 -16.04 13.96 -27.10
C THR A 439 -16.34 12.46 -26.99
N ASN A 440 -16.88 11.88 -28.07
CA ASN A 440 -17.04 10.42 -28.22
C ASN A 440 -16.44 9.96 -29.55
N VAL A 441 -15.16 10.25 -29.77
CA VAL A 441 -14.44 10.10 -31.05
C VAL A 441 -13.24 9.13 -30.98
N VAL A 442 -12.99 8.46 -29.86
CA VAL A 442 -12.04 7.35 -29.72
C VAL A 442 -12.77 6.01 -29.78
N PHE A 443 -12.21 4.99 -30.44
CA PHE A 443 -12.82 3.66 -30.48
C PHE A 443 -13.02 3.07 -29.06
N PRO A 444 -14.20 2.52 -28.70
CA PRO A 444 -15.41 2.39 -29.52
C PRO A 444 -16.19 3.72 -29.65
N ASN A 445 -16.54 4.10 -30.89
CA ASN A 445 -17.13 5.41 -31.24
C ASN A 445 -18.10 5.37 -32.43
N ALA A 446 -17.73 4.67 -33.52
CA ALA A 446 -18.29 4.90 -34.84
C ALA A 446 -18.52 3.60 -35.63
N LEU A 447 -19.44 3.65 -36.59
CA LEU A 447 -19.89 2.58 -37.50
C LEU A 447 -20.88 1.54 -36.94
N LEU A 448 -21.24 1.60 -35.67
CA LEU A 448 -22.52 1.07 -35.18
C LEU A 448 -23.45 2.23 -34.79
N PRO A 449 -24.79 2.10 -34.91
CA PRO A 449 -25.72 3.08 -34.37
C PRO A 449 -25.49 3.24 -32.86
N SER A 450 -25.71 4.45 -32.34
CA SER A 450 -25.35 4.89 -30.98
C SER A 450 -26.10 4.21 -29.81
N ASN A 451 -26.76 3.08 -30.10
CA ASN A 451 -27.52 2.26 -29.17
C ASN A 451 -26.65 1.20 -28.47
N GLY A 452 -25.40 1.00 -28.94
CA GLY A 452 -24.48 -0.06 -28.47
C GLY A 452 -23.46 0.39 -27.41
N ILE A 453 -23.67 1.52 -26.73
CA ILE A 453 -22.79 2.00 -25.65
C ILE A 453 -23.66 2.35 -24.44
N ASP A 454 -23.30 1.84 -23.26
CA ASP A 454 -23.80 2.34 -21.98
C ASP A 454 -22.64 2.84 -21.11
N LEU A 455 -22.75 4.05 -20.56
CA LEU A 455 -21.69 4.64 -19.73
C LEU A 455 -21.85 4.25 -18.25
N TYR A 456 -20.75 3.78 -17.67
CA TYR A 456 -20.64 3.32 -16.29
C TYR A 456 -19.95 4.36 -15.40
N THR A 457 -18.86 4.97 -15.86
CA THR A 457 -18.25 6.12 -15.18
C THR A 457 -17.92 7.25 -16.14
N VAL A 458 -17.90 8.47 -15.60
CA VAL A 458 -17.37 9.68 -16.25
C VAL A 458 -16.46 10.39 -15.25
N ILE A 459 -15.28 10.85 -15.65
CA ILE A 459 -14.34 11.56 -14.77
C ILE A 459 -13.81 12.82 -15.48
N TYR A 460 -13.94 13.98 -14.82
CA TYR A 460 -13.55 15.29 -15.34
C TYR A 460 -12.33 15.85 -14.62
N TYR A 461 -11.23 16.00 -15.36
CA TYR A 461 -9.97 16.59 -14.87
C TYR A 461 -9.78 18.06 -15.32
N ASP A 462 -10.89 18.75 -15.54
CA ASP A 462 -10.96 20.06 -16.20
C ASP A 462 -11.43 21.16 -15.24
N ASN A 463 -11.76 22.35 -15.75
CA ASN A 463 -12.47 23.35 -14.95
C ASN A 463 -13.97 23.01 -14.79
N TYR A 464 -14.63 23.57 -13.77
CA TYR A 464 -16.05 23.37 -13.48
C TYR A 464 -17.03 23.90 -14.55
N SER A 465 -16.57 24.78 -15.45
CA SER A 465 -17.39 25.38 -16.51
C SER A 465 -17.82 24.33 -17.55
N ASN A 466 -19.08 24.35 -17.97
CA ASN A 466 -19.62 23.40 -18.96
C ASN A 466 -19.42 21.94 -18.52
N ILE A 467 -19.82 21.63 -17.29
CA ILE A 467 -20.03 20.28 -16.76
C ILE A 467 -21.36 20.34 -16.02
N ASP A 468 -22.21 19.32 -16.17
CA ASP A 468 -23.35 19.16 -15.26
C ASP A 468 -22.86 18.64 -13.89
N LEU A 469 -22.84 19.55 -12.91
CA LEU A 469 -22.46 19.29 -11.52
C LEU A 469 -23.65 18.89 -10.63
N ASP A 470 -24.84 18.70 -11.20
CA ASP A 470 -25.99 18.07 -10.53
C ASP A 470 -26.47 18.77 -9.23
N GLY A 471 -26.21 20.08 -9.14
CA GLY A 471 -26.50 20.92 -7.95
C GLY A 471 -25.28 21.25 -7.09
N GLY A 472 -24.16 20.56 -7.28
CA GLY A 472 -22.88 20.79 -6.59
C GLY A 472 -22.15 22.04 -7.06
N THR A 473 -22.77 23.22 -6.90
CA THR A 473 -22.23 24.49 -7.43
C THR A 473 -21.20 25.15 -6.50
N ILE A 474 -20.25 25.88 -7.10
CA ILE A 474 -19.15 26.54 -6.39
C ILE A 474 -19.61 27.59 -5.36
N ALA A 475 -20.80 28.15 -5.51
CA ALA A 475 -21.37 29.11 -4.54
C ALA A 475 -21.58 28.48 -3.15
N ASN A 476 -21.82 27.17 -3.09
CA ASN A 476 -22.00 26.41 -1.85
C ASN A 476 -20.68 25.81 -1.33
N ALA A 477 -19.58 25.93 -2.09
CA ALA A 477 -18.32 25.23 -1.86
C ALA A 477 -17.28 26.03 -1.04
N VAL A 478 -17.67 27.15 -0.44
CA VAL A 478 -16.81 27.93 0.45
C VAL A 478 -16.66 27.17 1.78
N SER A 479 -15.44 26.74 2.08
CA SER A 479 -15.13 25.90 3.25
C SER A 479 -14.31 26.71 4.25
N TYR A 480 -14.87 27.00 5.42
CA TYR A 480 -14.22 27.78 6.50
C TYR A 480 -13.61 29.11 6.04
N GLY A 481 -14.29 29.81 5.13
CA GLY A 481 -13.85 31.07 4.52
C GLY A 481 -12.86 30.92 3.36
N ILE A 482 -12.36 29.71 3.08
CA ILE A 482 -11.54 29.42 1.91
C ILE A 482 -12.45 29.34 0.67
N ILE A 483 -12.22 30.25 -0.28
CA ILE A 483 -12.86 30.24 -1.59
C ILE A 483 -12.09 29.23 -2.47
N PRO A 484 -12.76 28.21 -3.05
CA PRO A 484 -12.09 27.22 -3.88
C PRO A 484 -11.67 27.78 -5.25
N ILE A 485 -10.66 27.18 -5.85
CA ILE A 485 -10.16 27.58 -7.17
C ILE A 485 -11.17 27.27 -8.28
N THR A 486 -11.36 28.19 -9.24
CA THR A 486 -12.29 28.02 -10.37
C THR A 486 -11.70 27.21 -11.53
N ASN A 487 -10.38 27.07 -11.59
CA ASN A 487 -9.64 26.44 -12.68
C ASN A 487 -8.77 25.28 -12.19
N ALA A 488 -9.39 24.30 -11.53
CA ALA A 488 -8.75 23.08 -11.03
C ALA A 488 -8.34 22.06 -12.14
N LYS A 489 -7.98 22.54 -13.33
CA LYS A 489 -7.50 21.70 -14.43
C LYS A 489 -6.29 20.89 -13.99
N GLY A 490 -6.34 19.58 -14.23
CA GLY A 490 -5.39 18.60 -13.71
C GLY A 490 -6.03 17.73 -12.63
N LEU A 491 -6.85 18.29 -11.75
CA LEU A 491 -7.43 17.60 -10.59
C LEU A 491 -8.82 17.03 -10.92
N ASN A 492 -9.25 15.96 -10.24
CA ASN A 492 -10.56 15.33 -10.43
C ASN A 492 -11.72 16.19 -9.90
N THR A 493 -12.13 17.18 -10.69
CA THR A 493 -13.20 18.12 -10.33
C THR A 493 -14.59 17.52 -10.21
N CYS A 494 -14.91 16.49 -10.99
CA CYS A 494 -16.21 15.82 -10.95
C CYS A 494 -16.08 14.39 -11.47
N SER A 495 -16.65 13.42 -10.75
CA SER A 495 -16.90 12.08 -11.27
C SER A 495 -18.37 11.72 -11.19
N LYS A 496 -18.87 10.97 -12.17
CA LYS A 496 -20.21 10.39 -12.16
C LYS A 496 -20.09 8.88 -12.23
N VAL A 497 -20.76 8.18 -11.34
CA VAL A 497 -20.81 6.71 -11.27
C VAL A 497 -22.26 6.27 -11.48
N ARG A 498 -22.48 5.38 -12.46
CA ARG A 498 -23.81 4.89 -12.84
C ARG A 498 -24.36 3.94 -11.79
N ILE A 499 -25.67 3.96 -11.54
CA ILE A 499 -26.34 2.89 -10.80
C ILE A 499 -26.80 1.82 -11.80
N LEU A 500 -26.24 0.61 -11.69
CA LEU A 500 -26.35 -0.43 -12.72
C LEU A 500 -27.81 -0.87 -12.91
N GLY A 501 -28.18 -1.17 -14.17
CA GLY A 501 -29.56 -1.47 -14.55
C GLY A 501 -30.52 -0.27 -14.58
N THR A 502 -30.06 0.94 -14.23
CA THR A 502 -30.89 2.15 -14.19
C THR A 502 -30.30 3.28 -15.07
N PRO A 503 -31.04 4.38 -15.35
CA PRO A 503 -30.46 5.59 -15.95
C PRO A 503 -29.83 6.55 -14.91
N GLN A 504 -29.84 6.20 -13.62
CA GLN A 504 -29.48 7.10 -12.53
C GLN A 504 -27.99 7.12 -12.22
N TRP A 505 -27.52 8.25 -11.69
CA TRP A 505 -26.11 8.51 -11.40
C TRP A 505 -25.90 8.95 -9.95
N THR A 506 -24.77 8.56 -9.38
CA THR A 506 -24.15 9.25 -8.26
C THR A 506 -23.12 10.25 -8.80
N THR A 507 -23.37 11.54 -8.61
CA THR A 507 -22.46 12.64 -8.99
C THR A 507 -21.62 13.04 -7.78
N ASN A 508 -20.29 13.01 -7.91
CA ASN A 508 -19.32 13.48 -6.93
C ASN A 508 -18.57 14.70 -7.51
N VAL A 509 -18.41 15.77 -6.74
CA VAL A 509 -17.73 17.02 -7.16
C VAL A 509 -16.74 17.43 -6.08
N ASN A 510 -15.45 17.54 -6.44
CA ASN A 510 -14.39 17.98 -5.54
C ASN A 510 -14.06 19.45 -5.77
N TYR A 511 -13.94 20.21 -4.68
CA TYR A 511 -13.52 21.60 -4.67
C TYR A 511 -12.23 21.77 -3.88
N TYR A 512 -11.28 22.50 -4.50
CA TYR A 512 -9.88 22.53 -4.10
C TYR A 512 -9.44 23.92 -3.62
N ASP A 513 -8.50 23.97 -2.68
CA ASP A 513 -7.81 25.21 -2.30
C ASP A 513 -6.72 25.61 -3.33
N LEU A 514 -6.03 26.73 -3.06
CA LEU A 514 -4.91 27.23 -3.88
C LEU A 514 -3.67 26.31 -3.90
N LYS A 515 -3.61 25.27 -3.06
CA LYS A 515 -2.58 24.22 -3.06
C LYS A 515 -3.03 22.95 -3.78
N GLY A 516 -4.27 22.89 -4.29
CA GLY A 516 -4.83 21.69 -4.92
C GLY A 516 -5.33 20.64 -3.93
N ARG A 517 -5.58 21.00 -2.66
CA ARG A 517 -6.10 20.10 -1.62
C ARG A 517 -7.62 20.16 -1.56
N VAL A 518 -8.31 19.03 -1.42
CA VAL A 518 -9.78 19.01 -1.31
C VAL A 518 -10.20 19.68 -0.01
N ILE A 519 -11.02 20.73 -0.11
CA ILE A 519 -11.60 21.46 1.02
C ILE A 519 -13.12 21.33 1.10
N TYR A 520 -13.76 20.92 0.01
CA TYR A 520 -15.18 20.60 -0.03
C TYR A 520 -15.46 19.48 -1.03
N ASN A 521 -16.29 18.52 -0.64
CA ASN A 521 -16.87 17.51 -1.52
C ASN A 521 -18.40 17.64 -1.52
N TYR A 522 -19.00 17.52 -2.69
CA TYR A 522 -20.44 17.36 -2.87
C TYR A 522 -20.69 16.00 -3.51
N ASN A 523 -21.59 15.21 -2.95
CA ASN A 523 -21.99 13.92 -3.49
C ASN A 523 -23.52 13.81 -3.53
N LYS A 524 -24.09 13.46 -4.68
CA LYS A 524 -25.53 13.29 -4.85
C LYS A 524 -25.83 11.97 -5.55
N ASN A 525 -26.58 11.10 -4.87
CA ASN A 525 -27.09 9.84 -5.39
C ASN A 525 -28.52 10.06 -5.89
N ASN A 526 -28.73 10.09 -7.21
CA ASN A 526 -30.06 10.33 -7.79
C ASN A 526 -31.00 9.11 -7.68
N TYR A 527 -30.47 7.90 -7.51
CA TYR A 527 -31.27 6.68 -7.36
C TYR A 527 -31.96 6.61 -5.99
N LEU A 528 -31.21 6.93 -4.93
CA LEU A 528 -31.74 6.98 -3.55
C LEU A 528 -32.26 8.37 -3.15
N ASN A 529 -32.19 9.33 -4.08
CA ASN A 529 -32.54 10.75 -3.92
C ASN A 529 -31.85 11.39 -2.71
N ALA A 530 -30.55 11.16 -2.55
CA ALA A 530 -29.78 11.60 -1.39
C ALA A 530 -28.62 12.52 -1.77
N THR A 531 -28.29 13.46 -0.88
CA THR A 531 -27.17 14.40 -1.02
C THR A 531 -26.34 14.41 0.25
N ASN A 532 -25.06 14.08 0.10
CA ASN A 532 -24.01 14.22 1.09
C ASN A 532 -23.13 15.43 0.73
N THR A 533 -22.66 16.17 1.74
CA THR A 533 -21.56 17.14 1.55
C THR A 533 -20.53 16.99 2.67
N LEU A 534 -19.27 17.31 2.38
CA LEU A 534 -18.17 17.30 3.34
C LEU A 534 -17.38 18.60 3.16
N ARG A 535 -17.35 19.46 4.18
CA ARG A 535 -16.44 20.61 4.28
C ARG A 535 -15.27 20.24 5.19
N SER A 536 -14.03 20.45 4.76
CA SER A 536 -12.83 20.20 5.58
C SER A 536 -12.10 21.51 5.88
N MET A 537 -11.89 21.80 7.15
CA MET A 537 -10.91 22.77 7.62
C MET A 537 -9.56 22.06 7.71
N ILE A 538 -8.59 22.47 6.90
CA ILE A 538 -7.25 21.89 6.86
C ILE A 538 -6.21 22.94 7.23
N ASP A 539 -5.16 22.52 7.93
CA ASP A 539 -4.06 23.38 8.32
C ASP A 539 -3.14 23.75 7.12
N PHE A 540 -1.92 24.22 7.39
CA PHE A 540 -0.98 24.55 6.32
C PHE A 540 -0.41 23.32 5.60
N GLU A 541 -0.21 22.18 6.28
CA GLU A 541 0.34 20.98 5.66
C GLU A 541 -0.76 20.17 4.95
N GLY A 542 -1.92 20.03 5.59
CA GLY A 542 -3.06 19.24 5.13
C GLY A 542 -3.78 18.47 6.24
N LYS A 543 -3.36 18.60 7.51
CA LYS A 543 -4.02 17.93 8.64
C LYS A 543 -5.41 18.52 8.83
N ILE A 544 -6.40 17.65 9.08
CA ILE A 544 -7.81 18.01 9.15
C ILE A 544 -8.11 18.49 10.57
N LEU A 545 -8.41 19.78 10.76
CA LEU A 545 -8.72 20.36 12.06
C LEU A 545 -10.21 20.22 12.40
N GLU A 546 -11.07 20.33 11.39
CA GLU A 546 -12.52 20.16 11.52
C GLU A 546 -13.09 19.60 10.21
N THR A 547 -14.13 18.77 10.28
CA THR A 547 -15.02 18.50 9.16
C THR A 547 -16.46 18.86 9.52
N THR A 548 -17.22 19.39 8.56
CA THR A 548 -18.69 19.31 8.59
C THR A 548 -19.11 18.33 7.52
N THR A 549 -19.67 17.19 7.90
CA THR A 549 -20.47 16.34 7.00
C THR A 549 -21.93 16.75 7.09
N THR A 550 -22.64 16.79 5.97
CA THR A 550 -24.11 16.93 5.95
C THR A 550 -24.75 15.82 5.14
N HIS A 551 -25.83 15.24 5.63
CA HIS A 551 -26.62 14.23 4.92
C HIS A 551 -28.08 14.68 4.81
N LYS A 552 -28.68 14.52 3.62
CA LYS A 552 -30.12 14.66 3.42
C LYS A 552 -30.62 13.71 2.34
N ARG A 553 -31.69 12.97 2.65
CA ARG A 553 -32.46 12.18 1.69
C ARG A 553 -33.79 12.88 1.36
N GLY A 554 -34.05 13.17 0.09
CA GLY A 554 -35.28 13.76 -0.41
C GLY A 554 -35.79 14.97 0.39
N THR A 555 -36.92 14.78 1.08
CA THR A 555 -37.58 15.80 1.91
C THR A 555 -37.16 15.77 3.39
N ASP A 556 -36.35 14.79 3.82
CA ASP A 556 -35.99 14.55 5.22
C ASP A 556 -35.30 15.75 5.87
N ALA A 557 -35.23 15.71 7.21
CA ALA A 557 -34.42 16.65 7.97
C ALA A 557 -32.94 16.57 7.53
N LEU A 558 -32.28 17.73 7.44
CA LEU A 558 -30.84 17.79 7.18
C LEU A 558 -30.11 17.33 8.45
N ILE A 559 -29.35 16.24 8.34
CA ILE A 559 -28.40 15.83 9.37
C ILE A 559 -27.09 16.56 9.12
N THR A 560 -26.52 17.14 10.17
CA THR A 560 -25.20 17.79 10.16
C THR A 560 -24.34 17.12 11.23
N ILE A 561 -23.15 16.68 10.86
CA ILE A 561 -22.16 16.08 11.74
C ILE A 561 -20.93 16.97 11.68
N VAL A 562 -20.43 17.43 12.83
CA VAL A 562 -19.20 18.21 12.94
C VAL A 562 -18.19 17.43 13.77
N ASP A 563 -17.11 16.98 13.14
CA ASP A 563 -15.97 16.36 13.81
C ASP A 563 -14.84 17.38 13.94
N THR A 564 -14.31 17.51 15.15
CA THR A 564 -13.16 18.38 15.47
C THR A 564 -11.99 17.52 15.93
N TYR A 565 -10.79 17.83 15.45
CA TYR A 565 -9.58 17.05 15.69
C TYR A 565 -8.50 17.94 16.32
N SER A 566 -7.73 17.37 17.23
CA SER A 566 -6.54 18.02 17.78
C SER A 566 -5.34 17.09 17.68
N TYR A 567 -4.18 17.66 17.37
CA TYR A 567 -2.93 16.95 17.15
C TYR A 567 -1.83 17.46 18.08
N ASP A 568 -0.81 16.64 18.30
CA ASP A 568 0.43 17.08 18.95
C ASP A 568 1.34 17.90 18.01
N HIS A 569 2.50 18.29 18.51
CA HIS A 569 3.46 19.15 17.79
C HIS A 569 4.09 18.51 16.56
N ILE A 570 4.03 17.18 16.39
CA ILE A 570 4.46 16.50 15.16
C ILE A 570 3.27 15.95 14.34
N GLY A 571 2.03 16.17 14.80
CA GLY A 571 0.82 15.78 14.09
C GLY A 571 0.15 14.47 14.54
N ARG A 572 0.59 13.79 15.61
CA ARG A 572 -0.12 12.60 16.15
C ARG A 572 -1.50 13.03 16.68
N LEU A 573 -2.56 12.26 16.40
CA LEU A 573 -3.94 12.61 16.75
C LEU A 573 -4.19 12.46 18.26
N ILE A 574 -4.37 13.57 18.99
CA ILE A 574 -4.64 13.56 20.44
C ILE A 574 -6.12 13.30 20.74
N SER A 575 -7.06 13.93 20.01
CA SER A 575 -8.49 13.84 20.32
C SER A 575 -9.35 14.07 19.09
N GLN A 576 -10.45 13.32 18.99
CA GLN A 576 -11.57 13.55 18.07
C GLN A 576 -12.87 13.76 18.86
N LYS A 577 -13.63 14.80 18.52
CA LYS A 577 -14.93 15.12 19.15
C LYS A 577 -15.99 15.42 18.11
N GLN A 578 -17.19 14.86 18.30
CA GLN A 578 -18.28 14.92 17.32
C GLN A 578 -19.52 15.63 17.88
N ILE A 579 -20.18 16.43 17.04
CA ILE A 579 -21.49 17.04 17.29
C ILE A 579 -22.45 16.58 16.19
N ILE A 580 -23.62 16.10 16.56
CA ILE A 580 -24.72 15.82 15.61
C ILE A 580 -25.81 16.87 15.81
N ASN A 581 -26.16 17.58 14.74
CA ASN A 581 -27.16 18.64 14.70
C ASN A 581 -26.94 19.70 15.80
N ASN A 582 -27.71 19.62 16.89
CA ASN A 582 -27.63 20.51 18.05
C ASN A 582 -27.52 19.72 19.38
N GLN A 583 -27.11 18.44 19.34
CA GLN A 583 -26.87 17.64 20.54
C GLN A 583 -25.58 18.08 21.25
N VAL A 584 -25.41 17.61 22.49
CA VAL A 584 -24.17 17.79 23.27
C VAL A 584 -23.01 17.13 22.51
N GLN A 585 -21.84 17.77 22.52
CA GLN A 585 -20.63 17.21 21.91
C GLN A 585 -20.17 15.95 22.65
N GLU A 586 -19.94 14.87 21.92
CA GLU A 586 -19.26 13.66 22.40
C GLU A 586 -17.75 13.76 22.14
N VAL A 587 -16.93 13.09 22.95
CA VAL A 587 -15.57 12.73 22.56
C VAL A 587 -15.63 11.32 21.97
N ILE A 588 -15.19 11.15 20.73
CA ILE A 588 -15.12 9.83 20.09
C ILE A 588 -13.94 9.06 20.69
N ALA A 589 -12.75 9.67 20.63
CA ALA A 589 -11.52 9.12 21.19
C ALA A 589 -10.59 10.22 21.70
N ASN A 590 -9.90 9.94 22.81
CA ASN A 590 -8.63 10.57 23.19
C ASN A 590 -7.51 9.54 23.08
N ASN A 591 -6.34 9.91 22.57
CA ASN A 591 -5.18 9.04 22.44
C ASN A 591 -4.00 9.54 23.29
N ALA A 592 -3.30 8.62 23.94
CA ALA A 592 -1.98 8.85 24.53
C ALA A 592 -0.93 7.93 23.88
N TYR A 593 0.26 8.49 23.68
CA TYR A 593 1.37 7.85 22.97
C TYR A 593 2.59 7.68 23.89
N ASP A 594 3.38 6.64 23.63
CA ASP A 594 4.63 6.37 24.33
C ASP A 594 5.78 7.31 23.90
N ASN A 595 6.96 7.12 24.50
CA ASN A 595 8.17 7.87 24.21
C ASN A 595 8.62 7.86 22.73
N LEU A 596 8.21 6.86 21.94
CA LEU A 596 8.53 6.73 20.51
C LEU A 596 7.37 7.14 19.59
N GLY A 597 6.15 7.34 20.13
CA GLY A 597 4.96 7.70 19.38
C GLY A 597 4.02 6.53 19.05
N GLN A 598 4.14 5.38 19.73
CA GLN A 598 3.22 4.26 19.64
C GLN A 598 2.00 4.50 20.55
N LEU A 599 0.78 4.21 20.08
CA LEU A 599 -0.47 4.40 20.83
C LEU A 599 -0.54 3.44 22.02
N VAL A 600 -0.59 3.93 23.26
CA VAL A 600 -0.62 3.10 24.48
C VAL A 600 -1.93 3.18 25.24
N ILE A 601 -2.69 4.27 25.12
CA ILE A 601 -4.03 4.39 25.70
C ILE A 601 -4.93 5.05 24.67
N LYS A 602 -6.13 4.50 24.47
CA LYS A 602 -7.25 5.19 23.85
C LYS A 602 -8.41 5.26 24.85
N GLU A 603 -8.82 6.46 25.24
CA GLU A 603 -10.03 6.68 26.04
C GLU A 603 -11.22 6.88 25.09
N ILE A 604 -12.34 6.17 25.29
CA ILE A 604 -13.48 6.13 24.36
C ILE A 604 -14.76 6.70 24.97
N GLY A 605 -15.46 7.48 24.16
CA GLY A 605 -16.89 7.79 24.32
C GLY A 605 -17.26 8.69 25.50
N GLY A 606 -18.44 9.30 25.42
CA GLY A 606 -19.04 10.13 26.48
C GLY A 606 -19.02 11.63 26.15
N LYS A 607 -20.03 12.36 26.64
CA LYS A 607 -20.18 13.82 26.43
C LYS A 607 -18.93 14.55 26.91
N ILE A 608 -18.60 15.71 26.35
CA ILE A 608 -17.47 16.54 26.82
C ILE A 608 -17.57 16.98 28.30
N THR A 609 -18.73 16.79 28.94
CA THR A 609 -19.00 17.06 30.37
C THR A 609 -18.90 15.82 31.26
N GLN A 610 -18.68 14.64 30.71
CA GLN A 610 -18.58 13.36 31.43
C GLN A 610 -17.12 12.87 31.51
N SER A 611 -16.90 11.84 32.34
CA SER A 611 -15.73 10.97 32.20
C SER A 611 -15.72 10.25 30.84
N ARG A 612 -14.62 9.57 30.52
CA ARG A 612 -14.58 8.65 29.37
C ARG A 612 -15.27 7.35 29.75
N LEU A 613 -16.06 6.78 28.86
CA LEU A 613 -16.89 5.61 29.16
C LEU A 613 -16.06 4.35 29.37
N GLN A 614 -14.96 4.23 28.63
CA GLN A 614 -14.03 3.09 28.68
C GLN A 614 -12.60 3.55 28.37
N ASN A 615 -11.63 2.79 28.88
CA ASN A 615 -10.23 2.91 28.50
C ASN A 615 -9.78 1.65 27.74
N VAL A 616 -8.92 1.86 26.75
CA VAL A 616 -8.37 0.81 25.89
C VAL A 616 -6.85 0.92 25.94
N ASN A 617 -6.25 0.14 26.83
CA ASN A 617 -4.82 0.15 27.13
C ASN A 617 -4.10 -0.86 26.24
N TYR A 618 -3.15 -0.41 25.43
CA TYR A 618 -2.40 -1.25 24.50
C TYR A 618 -0.98 -1.50 25.03
N ALA A 619 -0.50 -2.74 24.91
CA ALA A 619 0.88 -3.10 25.17
C ALA A 619 1.46 -3.93 24.02
N TYR A 620 2.75 -3.78 23.75
CA TYR A 620 3.45 -4.35 22.60
C TYR A 620 4.75 -5.05 22.98
N ASN A 621 5.29 -5.89 22.10
CA ASN A 621 6.66 -6.37 22.18
C ASN A 621 7.65 -5.39 21.53
N ILE A 622 8.95 -5.69 21.62
CA ILE A 622 10.03 -4.88 20.99
C ILE A 622 9.91 -4.69 19.46
N HIS A 623 9.16 -5.53 18.76
CA HIS A 623 8.88 -5.41 17.32
C HIS A 623 7.60 -4.60 17.01
N GLY A 624 6.93 -4.07 18.03
CA GLY A 624 5.63 -3.41 17.90
C GLY A 624 4.45 -4.36 17.72
N TRP A 625 4.60 -5.67 17.96
CA TRP A 625 3.51 -6.64 17.88
C TRP A 625 2.61 -6.50 19.11
N LEU A 626 1.30 -6.51 18.92
CA LEU A 626 0.32 -6.33 19.99
C LEU A 626 0.39 -7.51 20.97
N LYS A 627 0.68 -7.24 22.24
CA LYS A 627 0.64 -8.22 23.34
C LYS A 627 -0.68 -8.18 24.11
N LYS A 628 -1.26 -7.00 24.34
CA LYS A 628 -2.50 -6.84 25.14
C LYS A 628 -3.38 -5.69 24.68
N ILE A 629 -4.70 -5.87 24.88
CA ILE A 629 -5.73 -4.83 24.95
C ILE A 629 -6.38 -4.99 26.33
N ASN A 630 -6.16 -4.04 27.25
CA ASN A 630 -6.51 -4.17 28.68
C ASN A 630 -5.88 -5.44 29.32
N ASP A 631 -6.23 -5.77 30.58
CA ASP A 631 -5.67 -6.96 31.24
C ASP A 631 -6.69 -8.08 31.41
N VAL A 632 -6.43 -9.20 30.71
CA VAL A 632 -7.25 -10.41 30.79
C VAL A 632 -7.31 -11.00 32.20
N ASN A 633 -6.31 -10.75 33.06
CA ASN A 633 -6.26 -11.25 34.45
C ASN A 633 -7.07 -10.38 35.42
N SER A 634 -7.05 -9.05 35.25
CA SER A 634 -7.83 -8.08 36.03
C SER A 634 -8.55 -7.05 35.16
N ILE A 635 -9.72 -7.42 34.63
CA ILE A 635 -10.53 -6.58 33.74
C ILE A 635 -11.11 -5.30 34.42
N GLY A 636 -11.27 -5.31 35.75
CA GLY A 636 -11.65 -4.10 36.51
C GLY A 636 -13.00 -3.51 36.09
N ASN A 637 -12.95 -2.30 35.53
CA ASN A 637 -14.11 -1.56 34.99
C ASN A 637 -14.18 -1.62 33.45
N ASP A 638 -13.22 -2.29 32.80
CA ASP A 638 -13.23 -2.46 31.35
C ASP A 638 -14.28 -3.53 30.97
N LEU A 639 -14.94 -3.36 29.82
CA LEU A 639 -15.96 -4.31 29.35
C LEU A 639 -15.35 -5.48 28.55
N PHE A 640 -14.13 -5.30 28.04
CA PHE A 640 -13.39 -6.28 27.24
C PHE A 640 -11.89 -6.22 27.54
N ALA A 641 -11.25 -7.39 27.54
CA ALA A 641 -9.80 -7.52 27.51
C ALA A 641 -9.34 -8.67 26.60
N PHE A 642 -8.16 -8.51 26.01
CA PHE A 642 -7.53 -9.41 25.04
C PHE A 642 -6.03 -9.53 25.29
N GLN A 643 -5.45 -10.72 25.12
CA GLN A 643 -4.01 -10.95 25.15
C GLN A 643 -3.58 -11.85 23.99
N VAL A 644 -2.39 -11.61 23.44
CA VAL A 644 -1.78 -12.35 22.33
C VAL A 644 -0.37 -12.78 22.73
N ASN A 645 -0.04 -14.05 22.51
CA ASN A 645 1.29 -14.61 22.73
C ASN A 645 1.82 -15.24 21.42
N TYR A 646 3.12 -15.02 21.16
CA TYR A 646 3.83 -15.49 19.96
C TYR A 646 4.98 -16.44 20.38
N ASN A 647 6.13 -15.85 20.72
CA ASN A 647 7.35 -16.50 21.23
C ASN A 647 7.23 -16.95 22.71
N THR A 648 6.35 -16.32 23.49
CA THR A 648 6.15 -16.63 24.93
C THR A 648 4.72 -17.14 25.25
N PRO A 649 4.28 -18.28 24.69
CA PRO A 649 2.98 -18.88 25.02
C PRO A 649 2.99 -19.51 26.42
N THR A 650 1.81 -19.66 27.05
CA THR A 650 1.68 -20.46 28.29
C THR A 650 1.53 -21.95 28.00
N SER A 651 1.12 -22.29 26.77
CA SER A 651 0.92 -23.64 26.25
C SER A 651 0.91 -23.60 24.71
N GLY A 652 1.38 -24.67 24.06
CA GLY A 652 1.59 -24.69 22.61
C GLY A 652 3.06 -24.49 22.22
N VAL A 653 3.32 -24.30 20.93
CA VAL A 653 4.67 -24.14 20.36
C VAL A 653 4.99 -22.66 20.21
N ALA A 654 6.12 -22.19 20.72
CA ALA A 654 6.57 -20.81 20.52
C ALA A 654 6.83 -20.52 19.04
N LEU A 655 6.32 -19.39 18.53
CA LEU A 655 6.44 -18.98 17.13
C LEU A 655 7.13 -17.62 17.02
N PHE A 656 8.10 -17.54 16.12
CA PHE A 656 9.06 -16.44 16.00
C PHE A 656 8.91 -15.64 14.70
N ASN A 657 8.09 -16.13 13.76
CA ASN A 657 7.83 -15.51 12.45
C ASN A 657 6.59 -14.59 12.40
N GLY A 658 5.97 -14.31 13.56
CA GLY A 658 4.79 -13.45 13.66
C GLY A 658 3.43 -14.16 13.69
N ASN A 659 3.38 -15.48 13.49
CA ASN A 659 2.16 -16.26 13.73
C ASN A 659 1.76 -16.20 15.22
N ILE A 660 0.46 -16.04 15.48
CA ILE A 660 -0.07 -16.04 16.84
C ILE A 660 -0.20 -17.48 17.34
N THR A 661 0.58 -17.85 18.35
CA THR A 661 0.49 -19.17 19.02
C THR A 661 -0.78 -19.26 19.86
N GLN A 662 -1.15 -18.18 20.56
CA GLN A 662 -2.18 -18.24 21.58
C GLN A 662 -2.85 -16.89 21.80
N THR A 663 -4.18 -16.89 21.92
CA THR A 663 -4.97 -15.72 22.34
C THR A 663 -5.72 -16.01 23.64
N PHE A 664 -5.98 -14.98 24.42
CA PHE A 664 -6.91 -15.00 25.55
C PHE A 664 -7.89 -13.84 25.43
N TRP A 665 -9.13 -14.03 25.87
CA TRP A 665 -10.10 -12.94 25.96
C TRP A 665 -11.04 -13.10 27.15
N ARG A 666 -11.59 -11.98 27.60
CA ARG A 666 -12.60 -11.92 28.65
C ARG A 666 -13.52 -10.71 28.44
N THR A 667 -14.78 -10.90 28.80
CA THR A 667 -15.84 -9.89 28.71
C THR A 667 -16.44 -9.65 30.09
N ALA A 668 -16.94 -8.43 30.34
CA ALA A 668 -17.62 -8.09 31.59
C ALA A 668 -19.10 -8.51 31.63
N ASN A 669 -19.55 -9.27 30.63
CA ASN A 669 -20.90 -9.82 30.56
C ASN A 669 -21.14 -10.91 31.65
N SER A 670 -22.34 -11.48 31.67
CA SER A 670 -22.78 -12.54 32.60
C SER A 670 -21.77 -13.70 32.75
N ASP A 671 -21.11 -14.10 31.66
CA ASP A 671 -20.00 -15.05 31.68
C ASP A 671 -18.62 -14.35 31.61
N ASN A 672 -18.15 -13.89 32.76
CA ASN A 672 -16.81 -13.30 32.94
C ASN A 672 -15.71 -14.38 33.15
N THR A 673 -15.86 -15.59 32.58
CA THR A 673 -14.75 -16.57 32.52
C THR A 673 -13.69 -16.14 31.51
N LEU A 674 -12.44 -16.54 31.76
CA LEU A 674 -11.33 -16.39 30.83
C LEU A 674 -11.40 -17.48 29.75
N LYS A 675 -11.53 -17.07 28.49
CA LYS A 675 -11.44 -17.97 27.32
C LYS A 675 -10.05 -17.85 26.69
N ASN A 676 -9.61 -18.90 26.02
CA ASN A 676 -8.39 -18.88 25.21
C ASN A 676 -8.52 -19.73 23.95
N TYR A 677 -7.57 -19.55 23.04
CA TYR A 677 -7.25 -20.50 21.99
C TYR A 677 -5.74 -20.77 22.00
N ASN A 678 -5.35 -22.04 21.85
CA ASN A 678 -4.02 -22.44 21.40
C ASN A 678 -4.11 -22.80 19.92
N TYR A 679 -3.33 -22.12 19.07
CA TYR A 679 -3.30 -22.34 17.64
C TYR A 679 -2.12 -23.23 17.25
N THR A 680 -2.30 -24.02 16.18
CA THR A 680 -1.23 -24.79 15.53
C THR A 680 -1.31 -24.55 14.02
N TYR A 681 -0.15 -24.48 13.39
CA TYR A 681 0.00 -24.23 11.96
C TYR A 681 0.83 -25.35 11.32
N ASP A 682 0.71 -25.51 10.01
CA ASP A 682 1.70 -26.25 9.23
C ASP A 682 2.90 -25.39 8.85
N ASP A 683 3.89 -26.02 8.22
CA ASP A 683 5.15 -25.40 7.77
C ASP A 683 4.97 -24.36 6.63
N LEU A 684 3.75 -24.17 6.14
CA LEU A 684 3.35 -23.15 5.18
C LEU A 684 2.59 -21.99 5.86
N ASN A 685 2.48 -22.01 7.20
CA ASN A 685 1.74 -21.08 8.04
C ASN A 685 0.22 -21.15 7.91
N ARG A 686 -0.34 -22.25 7.39
CA ARG A 686 -1.80 -22.47 7.34
C ARG A 686 -2.27 -23.04 8.66
N LEU A 687 -3.39 -22.55 9.19
CA LEU A 687 -3.95 -22.96 10.48
C LEU A 687 -4.44 -24.42 10.42
N THR A 688 -3.82 -25.31 11.18
CA THR A 688 -4.23 -26.73 11.26
C THR A 688 -5.11 -27.02 12.47
N SER A 689 -5.08 -26.18 13.52
CA SER A 689 -6.00 -26.29 14.65
C SER A 689 -6.09 -25.02 15.49
N ALA A 690 -7.25 -24.80 16.10
CA ALA A 690 -7.50 -23.83 17.17
C ALA A 690 -8.19 -24.57 18.34
N ILE A 691 -7.46 -24.86 19.42
CA ILE A 691 -7.99 -25.61 20.59
C ILE A 691 -8.33 -24.64 21.73
N ASP A 692 -9.58 -24.68 22.20
CA ASP A 692 -10.10 -23.82 23.27
C ASP A 692 -9.96 -24.45 24.67
N ASN A 693 -9.82 -23.64 25.71
CA ASN A 693 -9.67 -24.12 27.10
C ASN A 693 -10.92 -24.81 27.69
N LEU A 694 -12.08 -24.70 27.06
CA LEU A 694 -13.32 -25.35 27.52
C LEU A 694 -13.61 -26.67 26.76
N ASN A 695 -12.86 -26.96 25.69
CA ASN A 695 -13.11 -28.03 24.73
C ASN A 695 -14.57 -28.01 24.22
N LYS A 696 -15.03 -26.82 23.81
CA LYS A 696 -16.42 -26.55 23.34
C LYS A 696 -16.50 -25.78 22.02
N PHE A 697 -15.38 -25.21 21.56
CA PHE A 697 -15.28 -24.35 20.38
C PHE A 697 -14.01 -24.64 19.56
N SER A 698 -13.46 -25.84 19.73
CA SER A 698 -12.18 -26.25 19.14
C SER A 698 -12.33 -26.65 17.67
N GLU A 699 -11.36 -26.29 16.84
CA GLU A 699 -11.33 -26.59 15.40
C GLU A 699 -10.06 -27.39 15.02
N THR A 700 -10.20 -28.29 14.05
CA THR A 700 -9.07 -28.96 13.37
C THR A 700 -9.31 -28.99 11.87
N ILE A 701 -8.29 -28.63 11.08
CA ILE A 701 -8.38 -28.39 9.64
C ILE A 701 -7.24 -29.11 8.90
N SER A 702 -7.52 -29.67 7.73
CA SER A 702 -6.49 -30.19 6.83
C SER A 702 -6.67 -29.71 5.39
N TYR A 703 -5.58 -29.59 4.63
CA TYR A 703 -5.57 -28.94 3.32
C TYR A 703 -5.00 -29.82 2.20
N ASP A 704 -5.32 -29.54 0.94
CA ASP A 704 -4.59 -30.07 -0.22
C ASP A 704 -3.32 -29.25 -0.55
N LYS A 705 -2.62 -29.61 -1.64
CA LYS A 705 -1.41 -28.89 -2.11
C LYS A 705 -1.67 -27.42 -2.49
N ASN A 706 -2.88 -27.05 -2.91
CA ASN A 706 -3.26 -25.67 -3.22
C ASN A 706 -3.85 -24.91 -2.03
N GLY A 707 -3.92 -25.52 -0.83
CA GLY A 707 -4.56 -24.88 0.32
C GLY A 707 -6.09 -24.89 0.25
N ASN A 708 -6.71 -25.74 -0.56
CA ASN A 708 -8.14 -26.02 -0.40
C ASN A 708 -8.34 -26.81 0.91
N ILE A 709 -9.34 -26.45 1.72
CA ILE A 709 -9.74 -27.24 2.90
C ILE A 709 -10.25 -28.60 2.43
N MET A 710 -9.67 -29.68 2.94
CA MET A 710 -10.11 -31.06 2.66
C MET A 710 -10.97 -31.63 3.79
N LYS A 711 -10.71 -31.20 5.03
CA LYS A 711 -11.52 -31.53 6.21
C LYS A 711 -11.57 -30.36 7.18
N LEU A 712 -12.72 -30.16 7.81
CA LEU A 712 -12.93 -29.22 8.90
C LEU A 712 -13.81 -29.88 9.96
N LYS A 713 -13.25 -30.10 11.15
CA LYS A 713 -13.99 -30.60 12.31
C LYS A 713 -14.10 -29.50 13.35
N ARG A 714 -15.29 -29.26 13.88
CA ARG A 714 -15.53 -28.27 14.94
C ARG A 714 -16.29 -28.89 16.11
N LEU A 715 -15.92 -28.46 17.32
CA LEU A 715 -16.78 -28.59 18.50
C LEU A 715 -17.66 -27.35 18.60
N GLY A 716 -18.92 -27.53 18.98
CA GLY A 716 -19.91 -26.44 19.03
C GLY A 716 -21.24 -26.89 19.65
N GLU A 717 -22.33 -26.19 19.37
CA GLU A 717 -23.67 -26.50 19.92
C GLU A 717 -24.27 -27.76 19.26
N VAL A 718 -24.94 -28.60 20.06
CA VAL A 718 -25.55 -29.87 19.58
C VAL A 718 -26.97 -30.10 20.11
N VAL A 719 -27.63 -29.06 20.63
CA VAL A 719 -28.97 -29.14 21.24
C VAL A 719 -29.91 -28.09 20.69
N GLY A 720 -31.16 -28.49 20.41
CA GLY A 720 -32.20 -27.59 19.91
C GLY A 720 -32.66 -26.61 20.99
N GLY A 721 -32.25 -25.33 20.86
CA GLY A 721 -32.67 -24.26 21.76
C GLY A 721 -31.58 -23.21 21.97
N VAL A 722 -31.44 -22.77 23.21
CA VAL A 722 -30.37 -21.87 23.66
C VAL A 722 -29.41 -22.72 24.49
N PRO A 723 -28.24 -23.15 23.98
CA PRO A 723 -27.27 -23.90 24.78
C PRO A 723 -26.79 -23.05 25.95
N LEU A 724 -26.41 -23.68 27.07
CA LEU A 724 -25.85 -22.98 28.23
C LEU A 724 -24.43 -23.44 28.49
N LEU A 725 -23.46 -22.52 28.57
CA LEU A 725 -22.04 -22.86 28.75
C LEU A 725 -21.76 -23.73 29.99
N THR A 726 -22.62 -23.68 31.02
CA THR A 726 -22.57 -24.55 32.21
C THR A 726 -22.87 -26.02 31.93
N ASN A 727 -23.63 -26.32 30.88
CA ASN A 727 -24.09 -27.66 30.53
C ASN A 727 -23.13 -28.28 29.50
N THR A 728 -22.33 -29.26 29.90
CA THR A 728 -21.42 -29.93 28.94
C THR A 728 -22.16 -30.78 27.90
N SER A 729 -23.40 -31.21 28.18
CA SER A 729 -24.29 -31.90 27.24
C SER A 729 -24.72 -31.07 26.03
N ASP A 730 -24.67 -29.74 26.16
CA ASP A 730 -25.19 -28.82 25.16
C ASP A 730 -24.17 -28.59 24.02
N PHE A 731 -22.96 -29.14 24.17
CA PHE A 731 -21.85 -29.03 23.25
C PHE A 731 -21.29 -30.41 22.88
N GLY A 732 -20.84 -30.54 21.64
CA GLY A 732 -20.29 -31.79 21.09
C GLY A 732 -19.57 -31.53 19.78
N ILE A 733 -19.43 -32.56 18.95
CA ILE A 733 -19.02 -32.38 17.54
C ILE A 733 -20.20 -31.73 16.82
N MET A 734 -20.01 -30.48 16.41
CA MET A 734 -21.00 -29.70 15.65
C MET A 734 -20.85 -29.99 14.16
N ASP A 735 -19.61 -30.05 13.67
CA ASP A 735 -19.29 -30.38 12.27
C ASP A 735 -18.14 -31.41 12.20
N ASP A 736 -18.20 -32.35 11.26
CA ASP A 736 -17.13 -33.31 10.91
C ASP A 736 -16.96 -33.43 9.39
N LEU A 737 -16.73 -32.28 8.75
CA LEU A 737 -16.86 -32.05 7.31
C LEU A 737 -15.76 -32.71 6.47
N ILE A 738 -16.15 -33.30 5.34
CA ILE A 738 -15.25 -33.76 4.26
C ILE A 738 -15.60 -33.01 2.97
N TYR A 739 -14.60 -32.36 2.37
CA TYR A 739 -14.78 -31.51 1.19
C TYR A 739 -14.35 -32.25 -0.08
N SER A 740 -15.24 -32.31 -1.07
CA SER A 740 -14.96 -32.88 -2.39
C SER A 740 -14.86 -31.79 -3.45
N TYR A 741 -13.82 -31.87 -4.29
CA TYR A 741 -13.48 -30.85 -5.30
C TYR A 741 -13.52 -31.42 -6.71
N ASP A 742 -13.69 -30.54 -7.69
CA ASP A 742 -13.38 -30.87 -9.07
C ASP A 742 -11.87 -31.09 -9.28
N ASN A 743 -11.47 -31.41 -10.52
CA ASN A 743 -10.06 -31.48 -10.92
C ASN A 743 -9.25 -30.21 -10.59
N GLY A 744 -9.93 -29.08 -10.38
CA GLY A 744 -9.36 -27.77 -10.08
C GLY A 744 -9.44 -27.41 -8.60
N ASN A 745 -10.20 -26.36 -8.31
CA ASN A 745 -10.36 -25.77 -6.98
C ASN A 745 -11.84 -25.42 -6.66
N ARG A 746 -12.78 -25.80 -7.52
CA ARG A 746 -14.21 -25.60 -7.28
C ARG A 746 -14.72 -26.70 -6.36
N LEU A 747 -15.58 -26.32 -5.43
CA LEU A 747 -16.25 -27.30 -4.57
C LEU A 747 -17.22 -28.11 -5.45
N MET A 748 -17.44 -29.38 -5.12
CA MET A 748 -18.53 -30.16 -5.70
C MET A 748 -19.54 -30.51 -4.63
N LYS A 749 -19.06 -30.90 -3.44
CA LYS A 749 -19.88 -31.15 -2.27
C LYS A 749 -19.13 -31.03 -0.94
N VAL A 750 -19.87 -30.94 0.17
CA VAL A 750 -19.34 -31.06 1.54
C VAL A 750 -20.23 -32.00 2.36
N GLU A 751 -19.68 -33.14 2.76
CA GLU A 751 -20.38 -34.17 3.54
C GLU A 751 -20.13 -33.97 5.05
N ASP A 752 -21.17 -33.91 5.89
CA ASP A 752 -21.01 -33.84 7.35
C ASP A 752 -21.24 -35.19 8.06
N PHE A 753 -20.21 -35.66 8.79
CA PHE A 753 -20.28 -36.89 9.59
C PHE A 753 -20.59 -36.64 11.08
N ALA A 754 -21.02 -35.44 11.46
CA ALA A 754 -21.51 -35.13 12.79
C ALA A 754 -22.71 -36.01 13.21
N ALA A 755 -22.91 -36.17 14.52
CA ALA A 755 -24.03 -36.96 15.04
C ALA A 755 -25.37 -36.19 15.04
N VAL A 756 -25.32 -34.86 14.86
CA VAL A 756 -26.48 -33.96 14.87
C VAL A 756 -26.26 -32.86 13.81
N ASP A 757 -26.35 -33.24 12.55
CA ASP A 757 -26.45 -32.33 11.40
C ASP A 757 -27.70 -31.45 11.54
N SER A 758 -27.49 -30.23 12.03
CA SER A 758 -28.50 -29.21 12.37
C SER A 758 -27.86 -27.88 12.84
N PHE A 759 -26.55 -27.84 13.08
CA PHE A 759 -25.84 -26.70 13.67
C PHE A 759 -24.46 -26.55 13.03
N GLY A 760 -24.00 -25.31 12.83
CA GLY A 760 -22.74 -25.07 12.11
C GLY A 760 -23.00 -24.96 10.61
N PHE A 761 -22.34 -25.81 9.83
CA PHE A 761 -22.82 -26.19 8.50
C PHE A 761 -24.11 -27.04 8.63
N GLN A 762 -24.82 -27.24 7.52
CA GLN A 762 -26.00 -28.10 7.44
C GLN A 762 -25.97 -28.78 6.08
N ASP A 763 -25.94 -30.11 6.06
CA ASP A 763 -25.91 -30.94 4.85
C ASP A 763 -27.36 -31.10 4.33
N ASP A 764 -27.59 -31.15 3.01
CA ASP A 764 -28.94 -31.48 2.49
C ASP A 764 -29.23 -33.00 2.53
N ALA A 765 -28.18 -33.82 2.63
CA ALA A 765 -28.21 -35.27 2.53
C ALA A 765 -28.11 -35.96 3.90
N LEU A 766 -29.10 -35.72 4.77
CA LEU A 766 -29.27 -36.32 6.10
C LEU A 766 -28.60 -37.70 6.26
N ASN A 767 -27.64 -37.76 7.20
CA ASN A 767 -26.58 -38.77 7.50
C ASN A 767 -27.00 -40.27 7.57
N SER A 768 -28.28 -40.55 7.34
CA SER A 768 -28.89 -41.85 7.06
C SER A 768 -28.60 -42.44 5.68
N ALA A 769 -28.12 -41.65 4.71
CA ALA A 769 -27.76 -42.10 3.37
C ALA A 769 -26.42 -41.47 2.92
N PRO A 770 -25.65 -42.11 2.01
CA PRO A 770 -24.50 -41.45 1.40
C PRO A 770 -25.00 -40.43 0.37
N ASP A 771 -24.50 -39.19 0.42
CA ASP A 771 -24.66 -38.31 -0.73
C ASP A 771 -23.91 -38.87 -1.96
N THR A 772 -24.54 -38.70 -3.12
CA THR A 772 -24.07 -39.15 -4.44
C THR A 772 -24.23 -38.10 -5.53
N LEU A 773 -24.55 -36.84 -5.17
CA LEU A 773 -24.74 -35.74 -6.10
C LEU A 773 -23.62 -34.69 -5.95
N ASN A 774 -23.84 -33.49 -6.49
CA ASN A 774 -23.00 -32.31 -6.29
C ASN A 774 -23.92 -31.18 -5.83
N ASP A 775 -23.70 -30.67 -4.62
CA ASP A 775 -24.43 -29.56 -4.01
C ASP A 775 -24.11 -28.20 -4.68
N PHE A 776 -22.93 -28.10 -5.30
CA PHE A 776 -22.39 -26.86 -5.86
C PHE A 776 -22.16 -26.93 -7.38
N ASP A 777 -22.64 -25.92 -8.11
CA ASP A 777 -22.35 -25.67 -9.54
C ASP A 777 -21.78 -24.25 -9.75
N TYR A 778 -21.16 -24.01 -10.91
CA TYR A 778 -20.41 -22.79 -11.21
C TYR A 778 -20.59 -22.31 -12.65
N ASP A 779 -20.67 -21.00 -12.85
CA ASP A 779 -20.65 -20.39 -14.17
C ASP A 779 -19.26 -20.48 -14.85
N SER A 780 -19.18 -20.05 -16.12
CA SER A 780 -17.93 -20.02 -16.88
C SER A 780 -16.92 -18.95 -16.44
N ASN A 781 -17.31 -18.08 -15.49
CA ASN A 781 -16.42 -17.13 -14.83
C ASN A 781 -15.83 -17.68 -13.51
N GLY A 782 -16.23 -18.88 -13.09
CA GLY A 782 -15.82 -19.49 -11.82
C GLY A 782 -16.62 -18.99 -10.63
N ASN A 783 -17.84 -18.48 -10.85
CA ASN A 783 -18.75 -18.03 -9.80
C ASN A 783 -19.73 -19.15 -9.43
N MET A 784 -19.88 -19.47 -8.15
CA MET A 784 -20.87 -20.43 -7.68
C MET A 784 -22.30 -19.98 -8.02
N ASN A 785 -23.11 -20.81 -8.68
CA ASN A 785 -24.48 -20.46 -9.07
C ASN A 785 -25.55 -21.19 -8.24
N ILE A 786 -25.21 -22.32 -7.62
CA ILE A 786 -26.07 -23.23 -6.85
C ILE A 786 -25.31 -23.66 -5.59
N ASP A 787 -26.05 -23.82 -4.49
CA ASP A 787 -25.62 -24.39 -3.20
C ASP A 787 -26.87 -25.02 -2.57
N THR A 788 -27.05 -26.32 -2.74
CA THR A 788 -28.30 -27.01 -2.34
C THR A 788 -28.44 -27.16 -0.83
N ASN A 789 -27.32 -27.27 -0.11
CA ASN A 789 -27.23 -27.20 1.36
C ASN A 789 -27.91 -25.94 1.93
N LYS A 790 -27.68 -24.78 1.30
CA LYS A 790 -28.37 -23.52 1.64
C LYS A 790 -29.69 -23.29 0.89
N GLY A 791 -30.13 -24.26 0.10
CA GLY A 791 -31.31 -24.16 -0.75
C GLY A 791 -31.22 -23.08 -1.82
N ILE A 792 -30.01 -22.67 -2.22
CA ILE A 792 -29.75 -21.69 -3.27
C ILE A 792 -29.89 -22.38 -4.63
N THR A 793 -30.91 -21.98 -5.38
CA THR A 793 -31.29 -22.55 -6.68
C THR A 793 -30.83 -21.72 -7.88
N GLY A 794 -30.21 -20.55 -7.64
CA GLY A 794 -29.65 -19.71 -8.69
C GLY A 794 -29.11 -18.37 -8.15
N ILE A 795 -27.93 -17.98 -8.63
CA ILE A 795 -27.35 -16.65 -8.40
C ILE A 795 -27.14 -15.93 -9.74
N ASP A 796 -27.72 -14.73 -9.89
CA ASP A 796 -27.43 -13.81 -11.00
C ASP A 796 -26.22 -12.93 -10.61
N TYR A 797 -25.30 -12.71 -11.55
CA TYR A 797 -24.08 -11.93 -11.34
C TYR A 797 -23.96 -10.70 -12.26
N ASN A 798 -23.30 -9.64 -11.78
CA ASN A 798 -22.82 -8.56 -12.64
C ASN A 798 -21.39 -8.82 -13.15
N PHE A 799 -20.88 -7.92 -14.01
CA PHE A 799 -19.55 -8.02 -14.63
C PHE A 799 -18.36 -7.85 -13.66
N PHE A 800 -18.60 -7.54 -12.37
CA PHE A 800 -17.59 -7.61 -11.31
C PHE A 800 -17.60 -8.97 -10.57
N ASN A 801 -18.39 -9.94 -11.02
CA ASN A 801 -18.71 -11.17 -10.28
C ASN A 801 -19.39 -10.91 -8.90
N LEU A 802 -20.16 -9.83 -8.75
CA LEU A 802 -20.97 -9.57 -7.55
C LEU A 802 -22.43 -10.07 -7.72
N PRO A 803 -23.02 -10.78 -6.74
CA PRO A 803 -24.39 -11.28 -6.82
C PRO A 803 -25.45 -10.17 -6.93
N THR A 804 -26.14 -10.05 -8.06
CA THR A 804 -27.28 -9.12 -8.23
C THR A 804 -28.61 -9.73 -7.82
N LYS A 805 -28.73 -11.06 -7.80
CA LYS A 805 -29.85 -11.78 -7.18
C LYS A 805 -29.37 -13.11 -6.61
N ILE A 806 -29.87 -13.49 -5.43
CA ILE A 806 -29.78 -14.85 -4.90
C ILE A 806 -31.20 -15.39 -4.76
N THR A 807 -31.47 -16.55 -5.36
CA THR A 807 -32.76 -17.24 -5.31
C THR A 807 -32.66 -18.45 -4.38
N LEU A 808 -33.37 -18.42 -3.26
CA LEU A 808 -33.41 -19.50 -2.28
C LEU A 808 -34.79 -20.15 -2.26
N ASN A 809 -34.88 -21.40 -1.79
CA ASN A 809 -36.15 -22.07 -1.49
C ASN A 809 -37.05 -21.26 -0.51
N SER A 810 -36.43 -20.41 0.31
CA SER A 810 -37.04 -19.54 1.32
C SER A 810 -37.41 -18.13 0.82
N GLY A 811 -37.00 -17.72 -0.39
CA GLY A 811 -37.31 -16.41 -0.97
C GLY A 811 -36.21 -15.85 -1.87
N ILE A 812 -36.28 -14.55 -2.16
CA ILE A 812 -35.31 -13.87 -3.06
C ILE A 812 -34.63 -12.71 -2.32
N ILE A 813 -33.33 -12.57 -2.56
CA ILE A 813 -32.53 -11.40 -2.19
C ILE A 813 -32.04 -10.72 -3.48
N ASP A 814 -32.54 -9.53 -3.77
CA ASP A 814 -32.06 -8.69 -4.88
C ASP A 814 -31.06 -7.64 -4.38
N PHE A 815 -30.01 -7.38 -5.16
CA PHE A 815 -28.98 -6.38 -4.86
C PHE A 815 -28.80 -5.40 -6.01
N VAL A 816 -28.70 -4.11 -5.67
CA VAL A 816 -28.38 -3.02 -6.62
C VAL A 816 -27.01 -2.47 -6.28
N TYR A 817 -26.12 -2.43 -7.27
CA TYR A 817 -24.77 -1.86 -7.17
C TYR A 817 -24.64 -0.66 -8.09
N ASN A 818 -23.66 0.19 -7.79
CA ASN A 818 -23.17 1.17 -8.75
C ASN A 818 -22.03 0.60 -9.62
N ALA A 819 -21.57 1.40 -10.57
CA ALA A 819 -20.48 1.11 -11.48
C ALA A 819 -19.08 1.16 -10.87
N THR A 820 -18.93 1.44 -9.57
CA THR A 820 -17.71 1.12 -8.81
C THR A 820 -17.84 -0.19 -8.01
N GLY A 821 -19.01 -0.83 -8.05
CA GLY A 821 -19.33 -2.05 -7.31
C GLY A 821 -19.77 -1.80 -5.87
N GLU A 822 -19.94 -0.56 -5.44
CA GLU A 822 -20.52 -0.24 -4.12
C GLU A 822 -22.00 -0.65 -4.09
N LYS A 823 -22.38 -1.42 -3.06
CA LYS A 823 -23.77 -1.82 -2.80
C LYS A 823 -24.61 -0.58 -2.47
N GLN A 824 -25.77 -0.44 -3.10
CA GLN A 824 -26.67 0.72 -2.99
C GLN A 824 -28.01 0.34 -2.34
N GLN A 825 -28.55 -0.85 -2.68
CA GLN A 825 -29.79 -1.37 -2.12
C GLN A 825 -29.73 -2.89 -2.00
N LYS A 826 -30.31 -3.43 -0.93
CA LYS A 826 -30.64 -4.85 -0.75
C LYS A 826 -32.16 -4.94 -0.58
N ILE A 827 -32.81 -5.88 -1.26
CA ILE A 827 -34.27 -6.12 -1.17
C ILE A 827 -34.50 -7.57 -0.76
N ILE A 828 -35.31 -7.80 0.27
CA ILE A 828 -35.64 -9.14 0.78
C ILE A 828 -37.15 -9.22 1.00
N ASN A 829 -37.83 -10.04 0.22
CA ASN A 829 -39.29 -10.21 0.28
C ASN A 829 -40.08 -8.87 0.31
N GLY A 830 -39.56 -7.83 -0.36
CA GLY A 830 -40.13 -6.48 -0.43
C GLY A 830 -39.60 -5.47 0.59
N ILE A 831 -38.97 -5.91 1.69
CA ILE A 831 -38.25 -5.02 2.62
C ILE A 831 -37.00 -4.48 1.92
N LYS A 832 -36.76 -3.17 2.01
CA LYS A 832 -35.60 -2.52 1.36
C LYS A 832 -34.61 -1.98 2.39
N THR A 833 -33.34 -2.34 2.26
CA THR A 833 -32.23 -1.68 2.95
C THR A 833 -31.46 -0.84 1.93
N ASP A 834 -31.32 0.47 2.17
CA ASP A 834 -30.58 1.39 1.32
C ASP A 834 -29.26 1.81 1.98
N TYR A 835 -28.18 1.84 1.21
CA TYR A 835 -26.82 2.13 1.66
C TYR A 835 -26.37 3.46 1.02
N ILE A 836 -26.21 4.52 1.83
CA ILE A 836 -25.88 5.88 1.36
C ILE A 836 -24.58 6.35 2.00
N GLY A 837 -23.46 5.75 1.58
CA GLY A 837 -22.21 5.82 2.33
C GLY A 837 -22.38 5.12 3.67
N SER A 838 -22.01 5.76 4.78
CA SER A 838 -22.24 5.23 6.12
C SER A 838 -23.69 5.28 6.60
N PHE A 839 -24.60 5.99 5.91
CA PHE A 839 -26.01 6.13 6.33
C PHE A 839 -26.85 4.96 5.83
N ILE A 840 -27.32 4.11 6.74
CA ILE A 840 -28.12 2.93 6.43
C ILE A 840 -29.59 3.16 6.76
N TYR A 841 -30.43 3.00 5.75
CA TYR A 841 -31.87 3.16 5.83
C TYR A 841 -32.58 1.80 5.63
N GLU A 842 -33.72 1.61 6.27
CA GLU A 842 -34.64 0.49 5.99
C GLU A 842 -36.04 1.04 5.72
N ASN A 843 -36.65 0.64 4.60
CA ASN A 843 -37.97 1.10 4.15
C ASN A 843 -38.12 2.63 4.13
N ASN A 844 -37.04 3.32 3.75
CA ASN A 844 -36.87 4.80 3.76
C ASN A 844 -36.78 5.46 5.15
N ILE A 845 -36.64 4.69 6.24
CA ILE A 845 -36.36 5.22 7.59
C ILE A 845 -34.87 5.05 7.89
N LEU A 846 -34.17 6.13 8.27
CA LEU A 846 -32.76 6.05 8.71
C LEU A 846 -32.69 5.18 9.97
N LYS A 847 -31.82 4.16 9.97
CA LYS A 847 -31.62 3.23 11.10
C LYS A 847 -30.37 3.56 11.88
N PHE A 848 -29.23 3.72 11.21
CA PHE A 848 -27.97 4.12 11.84
C PHE A 848 -27.00 4.78 10.85
N PHE A 849 -25.89 5.32 11.37
CA PHE A 849 -24.69 5.57 10.59
C PHE A 849 -23.41 5.28 11.38
N SER A 850 -22.33 4.86 10.71
CA SER A 850 -21.06 4.48 11.33
C SER A 850 -20.26 5.68 11.86
N GLN A 851 -19.46 5.47 12.92
CA GLN A 851 -18.45 6.40 13.43
C GLN A 851 -17.14 5.64 13.75
N PRO A 852 -15.96 6.29 13.86
CA PRO A 852 -14.67 5.57 13.84
C PRO A 852 -14.45 4.50 14.93
N GLU A 853 -15.21 4.55 16.02
CA GLU A 853 -15.11 3.64 17.17
C GLU A 853 -16.46 2.92 17.43
N GLY A 854 -17.34 2.82 16.42
CA GLY A 854 -18.65 2.16 16.51
C GLY A 854 -19.72 2.70 15.55
N TYR A 855 -20.93 2.95 16.04
CA TYR A 855 -22.03 3.49 15.23
C TYR A 855 -22.95 4.43 16.03
N VAL A 856 -23.84 5.11 15.32
CA VAL A 856 -24.85 6.01 15.87
C VAL A 856 -26.23 5.53 15.45
N ALA A 857 -27.06 5.12 16.41
CA ALA A 857 -28.43 4.67 16.17
C ALA A 857 -29.41 5.86 16.09
N ASN A 858 -30.37 5.81 15.17
CA ASN A 858 -31.45 6.79 15.07
C ASN A 858 -32.72 6.30 15.80
N ASN A 859 -32.84 6.67 17.07
CA ASN A 859 -33.97 6.32 17.93
C ASN A 859 -35.03 7.43 17.87
N SER A 860 -35.87 7.39 16.84
CA SER A 860 -36.95 8.38 16.58
C SER A 860 -36.48 9.84 16.48
N GLY A 861 -35.31 10.08 15.90
CA GLY A 861 -34.71 11.42 15.75
C GLY A 861 -33.78 11.82 16.90
N ILE A 862 -33.67 11.01 17.95
CA ILE A 862 -32.55 11.06 18.90
C ILE A 862 -31.43 10.20 18.33
N PHE A 863 -30.23 10.75 18.24
CA PHE A 863 -29.04 10.01 17.84
C PHE A 863 -28.29 9.52 19.07
N ASP A 864 -28.29 8.21 19.32
CA ASP A 864 -27.57 7.55 20.40
C ASP A 864 -26.24 7.00 19.89
N TYR A 865 -25.15 7.21 20.63
CA TYR A 865 -23.82 6.70 20.29
C TYR A 865 -23.60 5.31 20.88
N ILE A 866 -23.21 4.37 20.03
CA ILE A 866 -22.78 3.02 20.39
C ILE A 866 -21.29 2.90 20.06
N TYR A 867 -20.53 2.39 21.03
CA TYR A 867 -19.09 2.20 20.93
C TYR A 867 -18.76 0.70 20.90
N GLN A 868 -17.65 0.34 20.27
CA GLN A 868 -17.27 -1.04 20.00
C GLN A 868 -15.85 -1.35 20.46
N TYR A 869 -15.69 -2.49 21.14
CA TYR A 869 -14.39 -3.14 21.29
C TYR A 869 -14.13 -4.05 20.10
N LYS A 870 -12.94 -3.92 19.51
CA LYS A 870 -12.46 -4.76 18.40
C LYS A 870 -11.16 -5.47 18.80
N ASP A 871 -10.93 -6.69 18.31
CA ASP A 871 -9.71 -7.47 18.59
C ASP A 871 -8.55 -7.12 17.63
N ASN A 872 -7.49 -7.94 17.61
CA ASN A 872 -6.28 -7.69 16.80
C ASN A 872 -6.52 -7.66 15.28
N LEU A 873 -7.64 -8.20 14.79
CA LEU A 873 -8.02 -8.20 13.37
C LEU A 873 -9.10 -7.16 13.04
N GLY A 874 -9.66 -6.50 14.07
CA GLY A 874 -10.80 -5.60 13.90
C GLY A 874 -12.17 -6.28 14.06
N ASN A 875 -12.24 -7.54 14.50
CA ASN A 875 -13.54 -8.19 14.74
C ASN A 875 -14.28 -7.49 15.87
N ILE A 876 -15.54 -7.11 15.67
CA ILE A 876 -16.36 -6.53 16.74
C ILE A 876 -16.62 -7.61 17.79
N ARG A 877 -16.05 -7.45 19.00
CA ARG A 877 -16.19 -8.39 20.12
C ARG A 877 -17.28 -7.99 21.09
N LEU A 878 -17.50 -6.69 21.29
CA LEU A 878 -18.48 -6.17 22.24
C LEU A 878 -18.95 -4.77 21.81
N SER A 879 -20.25 -4.51 21.88
CA SER A 879 -20.87 -3.18 21.68
C SER A 879 -21.48 -2.67 22.99
N TYR A 880 -21.39 -1.37 23.28
CA TYR A 880 -21.92 -0.75 24.50
C TYR A 880 -22.28 0.73 24.30
N SER A 881 -23.04 1.31 25.24
CA SER A 881 -23.35 2.75 25.27
C SER A 881 -23.64 3.24 26.68
N ASP A 882 -23.45 4.53 26.96
CA ASP A 882 -24.03 5.19 28.13
C ASP A 882 -25.58 5.23 27.99
N ASN A 883 -26.27 4.35 28.71
CA ASN A 883 -27.72 4.19 28.62
C ASN A 883 -28.45 5.17 29.55
N ASP A 884 -28.02 5.27 30.81
CA ASP A 884 -28.69 6.08 31.84
C ASP A 884 -28.18 7.54 31.89
N ASN A 885 -27.08 7.87 31.20
CA ASN A 885 -26.37 9.16 31.16
C ASN A 885 -25.52 9.46 32.40
N ASN A 886 -25.17 8.47 33.23
CA ASN A 886 -24.32 8.67 34.41
C ASN A 886 -22.85 8.99 34.05
N GLY A 887 -22.40 8.64 32.83
CA GLY A 887 -21.03 8.90 32.35
C GLY A 887 -20.01 7.79 32.63
N ILE A 888 -20.48 6.57 32.90
CA ILE A 888 -19.74 5.32 33.06
C ILE A 888 -20.47 4.25 32.24
N ALA A 889 -19.77 3.47 31.40
CA ALA A 889 -20.39 2.30 30.78
C ALA A 889 -20.18 1.05 31.64
N SER A 890 -21.26 0.43 32.08
CA SER A 890 -21.27 -0.75 32.95
C SER A 890 -21.56 -2.06 32.20
N SER A 891 -21.39 -3.22 32.86
CA SER A 891 -21.76 -4.52 32.30
C SER A 891 -23.26 -4.65 32.01
N SER A 892 -24.09 -3.92 32.75
CA SER A 892 -25.53 -3.71 32.51
C SER A 892 -25.84 -2.78 31.32
N GLU A 893 -24.85 -2.42 30.50
CA GLU A 893 -24.99 -1.53 29.35
C GLU A 893 -24.29 -2.05 28.09
N ILE A 894 -23.87 -3.32 28.14
CA ILE A 894 -23.44 -4.08 26.97
C ILE A 894 -24.67 -4.31 26.07
N ILE A 895 -24.59 -3.79 24.85
CA ILE A 895 -25.62 -3.92 23.80
C ILE A 895 -25.46 -5.24 23.03
N GLU A 896 -24.24 -5.74 22.90
CA GLU A 896 -23.95 -7.00 22.21
C GLU A 896 -22.59 -7.58 22.62
N GLU A 897 -22.48 -8.91 22.63
CA GLU A 897 -21.21 -9.64 22.63
C GLU A 897 -21.13 -10.57 21.41
N ASN A 898 -19.94 -10.67 20.80
CA ASN A 898 -19.65 -11.64 19.75
C ASN A 898 -18.27 -12.26 19.97
N ASN A 899 -18.22 -13.59 20.01
CA ASN A 899 -16.99 -14.36 20.01
C ASN A 899 -17.02 -15.35 18.84
N TYR A 900 -15.86 -15.67 18.26
CA TYR A 900 -15.76 -16.32 16.96
C TYR A 900 -14.79 -17.51 16.97
N TYR A 901 -15.11 -18.50 16.17
CA TYR A 901 -14.17 -19.50 15.64
C TYR A 901 -13.10 -18.80 14.78
N ALA A 902 -11.98 -19.46 14.48
CA ALA A 902 -10.87 -18.84 13.76
C ALA A 902 -11.29 -18.36 12.35
N PHE A 903 -12.15 -19.11 11.65
CA PHE A 903 -12.71 -18.75 10.35
C PHE A 903 -13.94 -17.80 10.42
N GLY A 904 -14.25 -17.23 11.58
CA GLY A 904 -15.23 -16.14 11.70
C GLY A 904 -16.70 -16.54 11.89
N LEU A 905 -17.00 -17.85 11.97
CA LEU A 905 -18.30 -18.34 12.43
C LEU A 905 -18.49 -17.92 13.91
N ARG A 906 -19.70 -17.52 14.31
CA ARG A 906 -19.95 -16.96 15.66
C ARG A 906 -20.30 -18.06 16.67
N HIS A 907 -19.65 -18.01 17.83
CA HIS A 907 -19.94 -18.87 18.99
C HIS A 907 -21.37 -18.68 19.52
N LYS A 908 -21.79 -19.69 20.28
CA LYS A 908 -23.10 -19.81 20.93
C LYS A 908 -22.91 -20.19 22.39
N GLY A 909 -23.95 -20.05 23.21
CA GLY A 909 -23.95 -20.54 24.59
C GLY A 909 -23.48 -19.58 25.70
N TYR A 910 -22.87 -18.45 25.35
CA TYR A 910 -22.41 -17.43 26.32
C TYR A 910 -22.43 -15.97 25.82
N ASN A 911 -22.63 -15.73 24.51
CA ASN A 911 -22.73 -14.37 23.92
C ASN A 911 -24.06 -13.64 24.25
N TYR A 912 -24.73 -13.99 25.36
CA TYR A 912 -26.08 -13.53 25.69
C TYR A 912 -26.03 -12.27 26.55
N VAL A 913 -26.67 -11.22 26.06
CA VAL A 913 -26.77 -9.91 26.71
C VAL A 913 -28.24 -9.61 27.03
N ASN A 914 -28.48 -8.78 28.04
CA ASN A 914 -29.80 -8.16 28.19
C ASN A 914 -30.01 -7.20 27.02
N VAL A 915 -31.13 -7.32 26.30
CA VAL A 915 -31.37 -6.51 25.09
C VAL A 915 -31.81 -5.09 25.49
N TYR A 916 -30.87 -4.14 25.45
CA TYR A 916 -31.11 -2.72 25.72
C TYR A 916 -31.56 -1.98 24.44
N GLY A 917 -32.66 -1.23 24.55
CA GLY A 917 -33.37 -0.63 23.41
C GLY A 917 -32.69 0.51 22.66
N LYS A 918 -31.40 0.78 22.90
CA LYS A 918 -30.59 1.73 22.11
C LYS A 918 -29.87 1.08 20.92
N GLY A 919 -29.60 -0.23 20.98
CA GLY A 919 -28.89 -0.95 19.93
C GLY A 919 -29.67 -1.01 18.62
N ASN A 920 -28.97 -1.11 17.48
CA ASN A 920 -29.60 -1.21 16.17
C ASN A 920 -29.34 -2.56 15.51
N SER A 921 -30.40 -3.32 15.19
CA SER A 921 -30.31 -4.67 14.65
C SER A 921 -29.67 -4.78 13.26
N LEU A 922 -29.57 -3.69 12.50
CA LEU A 922 -28.83 -3.67 11.24
C LEU A 922 -27.35 -3.35 11.47
N ALA A 923 -27.02 -2.41 12.37
CA ALA A 923 -25.63 -2.13 12.75
C ALA A 923 -24.97 -3.31 13.48
N GLN A 924 -25.77 -4.07 14.24
CA GLN A 924 -25.37 -5.33 14.86
C GLN A 924 -25.08 -6.45 13.84
N ARG A 925 -25.23 -6.22 12.53
CA ARG A 925 -24.76 -7.16 11.50
C ARG A 925 -23.30 -6.99 11.14
N ASP A 926 -22.68 -5.87 11.49
CA ASP A 926 -21.23 -5.74 11.35
C ASP A 926 -20.56 -6.58 12.47
N LYS A 927 -19.76 -7.59 12.08
CA LYS A 927 -19.21 -8.61 13.00
C LYS A 927 -17.71 -8.86 12.80
N TYR A 928 -17.38 -9.96 12.14
CA TYR A 928 -16.03 -10.43 11.81
C TYR A 928 -15.45 -9.53 10.70
N ASN A 929 -14.18 -9.15 10.83
CA ASN A 929 -13.47 -8.17 9.99
C ASN A 929 -14.23 -6.86 9.74
N ASP A 930 -15.15 -6.46 10.64
CA ASP A 930 -15.98 -5.26 10.51
C ASP A 930 -16.92 -5.30 9.27
N LYS A 931 -17.49 -6.49 8.98
CA LYS A 931 -18.33 -6.75 7.79
C LYS A 931 -19.75 -7.19 8.12
N GLU A 932 -20.70 -6.81 7.25
CA GLU A 932 -22.11 -7.18 7.31
C GLU A 932 -22.28 -8.71 7.14
N PHE A 933 -22.73 -9.37 8.20
CA PHE A 933 -23.26 -10.72 8.18
C PHE A 933 -24.70 -10.71 7.68
N GLN A 934 -24.96 -11.43 6.59
CA GLN A 934 -26.27 -11.58 5.98
C GLN A 934 -26.87 -12.92 6.43
N ASP A 935 -27.63 -12.88 7.52
CA ASP A 935 -28.34 -14.02 8.12
C ASP A 935 -29.70 -14.30 7.47
N GLU A 936 -30.16 -13.41 6.57
CA GLU A 936 -31.50 -13.46 6.02
C GLU A 936 -31.75 -14.69 5.15
N LEU A 937 -32.97 -15.22 5.24
CA LEU A 937 -33.46 -16.38 4.49
C LEU A 937 -32.64 -17.68 4.65
N GLY A 938 -31.65 -17.71 5.55
CA GLY A 938 -30.72 -18.83 5.77
C GLY A 938 -29.35 -18.66 5.12
N LEU A 939 -29.07 -17.51 4.46
CA LEU A 939 -27.85 -17.30 3.68
C LEU A 939 -26.56 -17.47 4.51
N ASN A 940 -26.50 -16.84 5.69
CA ASN A 940 -25.40 -16.95 6.67
C ASN A 940 -24.00 -16.64 6.09
N MET A 941 -23.88 -15.60 5.26
CA MET A 941 -22.62 -15.19 4.61
C MET A 941 -22.18 -13.78 4.96
N TYR A 942 -20.88 -13.51 4.90
CA TYR A 942 -20.31 -12.18 5.04
C TYR A 942 -20.13 -11.47 3.69
N ASP A 943 -20.49 -10.19 3.62
CA ASP A 943 -20.18 -9.32 2.48
C ASP A 943 -18.84 -8.60 2.71
N LEU A 944 -17.78 -9.07 2.05
CA LEU A 944 -16.45 -8.44 2.09
C LEU A 944 -16.29 -7.36 1.01
N GLY A 945 -17.34 -7.07 0.23
CA GLY A 945 -17.35 -6.00 -0.77
C GLY A 945 -17.00 -6.47 -2.18
N ALA A 946 -15.85 -7.12 -2.41
CA ALA A 946 -15.54 -7.71 -3.72
C ALA A 946 -15.98 -9.19 -3.85
N ARG A 947 -16.21 -9.87 -2.72
CA ARG A 947 -16.64 -11.28 -2.66
C ARG A 947 -17.56 -11.52 -1.46
N MET A 948 -18.46 -12.50 -1.59
CA MET A 948 -19.18 -13.09 -0.46
C MET A 948 -18.34 -14.24 0.15
N TYR A 949 -18.30 -14.31 1.48
CA TYR A 949 -17.52 -15.26 2.26
C TYR A 949 -18.42 -16.17 3.12
N MET A 950 -18.14 -17.47 3.11
CA MET A 950 -18.82 -18.52 3.89
C MET A 950 -17.98 -18.84 5.14
N PRO A 951 -18.36 -18.37 6.34
CA PRO A 951 -17.59 -18.60 7.57
C PRO A 951 -17.76 -20.03 8.13
N ASP A 952 -18.84 -20.70 7.75
CA ASP A 952 -19.09 -22.12 7.99
C ASP A 952 -18.19 -23.02 7.14
N LEU A 953 -17.92 -22.66 5.87
CA LEU A 953 -17.00 -23.40 4.98
C LEU A 953 -15.57 -22.84 4.86
N GLY A 954 -15.25 -21.73 5.54
CA GLY A 954 -13.93 -21.11 5.55
C GLY A 954 -13.43 -20.57 4.19
N ARG A 955 -14.33 -20.26 3.23
CA ARG A 955 -13.96 -19.95 1.84
C ARG A 955 -14.84 -18.90 1.15
N PHE A 956 -14.40 -18.43 -0.02
CA PHE A 956 -15.17 -17.56 -0.91
C PHE A 956 -16.02 -18.33 -1.95
N LEU A 957 -17.10 -17.69 -2.41
CA LEU A 957 -17.99 -18.20 -3.48
C LEU A 957 -17.40 -18.08 -4.90
N VAL A 958 -16.51 -17.11 -5.11
CA VAL A 958 -16.02 -16.70 -6.44
C VAL A 958 -14.50 -16.55 -6.44
N ILE A 959 -13.91 -16.72 -7.63
CA ILE A 959 -12.47 -16.55 -7.88
C ILE A 959 -11.99 -15.15 -7.48
N ASP A 960 -10.86 -15.09 -6.77
CA ASP A 960 -10.18 -13.85 -6.40
C ASP A 960 -9.90 -12.95 -7.63
N PRO A 961 -10.38 -11.69 -7.67
CA PRO A 961 -9.99 -10.71 -8.68
C PRO A 961 -8.48 -10.48 -8.82
N MET A 962 -7.70 -10.83 -7.78
CA MET A 962 -6.24 -10.73 -7.70
C MET A 962 -5.53 -12.10 -7.76
N ALA A 963 -6.20 -13.20 -8.13
CA ALA A 963 -5.63 -14.55 -8.22
C ALA A 963 -4.30 -14.64 -8.99
N ASP A 964 -4.13 -13.85 -10.07
CA ASP A 964 -2.86 -13.75 -10.83
C ASP A 964 -1.63 -13.47 -9.93
N PHE A 965 -1.82 -12.74 -8.83
CA PHE A 965 -0.77 -12.35 -7.87
C PHE A 965 -0.56 -13.37 -6.75
N VAL A 966 -1.49 -14.32 -6.55
CA VAL A 966 -1.49 -15.32 -5.46
C VAL A 966 -1.45 -16.75 -6.01
N ASN A 967 -0.78 -16.91 -7.15
CA ASN A 967 -0.74 -18.09 -8.02
C ASN A 967 -0.08 -19.36 -7.44
N TYR A 968 0.23 -19.39 -6.14
CA TYR A 968 0.73 -20.56 -5.40
C TYR A 968 -0.38 -21.31 -4.64
N GLN A 969 -1.60 -20.78 -4.58
CA GLN A 969 -2.75 -21.38 -3.88
C GLN A 969 -4.05 -21.33 -4.71
N SER A 970 -5.12 -21.89 -4.15
CA SER A 970 -6.46 -21.87 -4.72
C SER A 970 -7.06 -20.44 -4.70
N PRO A 971 -7.76 -20.01 -5.78
CA PRO A 971 -8.33 -18.67 -5.88
C PRO A 971 -9.58 -18.45 -4.99
N PHE A 972 -10.01 -19.45 -4.21
CA PHE A 972 -11.15 -19.38 -3.29
C PHE A 972 -10.74 -19.30 -1.81
N VAL A 973 -9.43 -19.34 -1.51
CA VAL A 973 -8.88 -19.34 -0.14
C VAL A 973 -9.19 -18.02 0.58
N PHE A 974 -9.55 -18.12 1.86
CA PHE A 974 -9.68 -16.97 2.75
C PHE A 974 -8.40 -16.75 3.56
N SER A 975 -7.89 -15.51 3.58
CA SER A 975 -6.81 -15.03 4.45
C SER A 975 -5.54 -15.93 4.48
N ASP A 976 -5.18 -16.51 3.32
CA ASP A 976 -4.10 -17.49 3.13
C ASP A 976 -4.17 -18.70 4.10
N ASN A 977 -5.39 -19.09 4.49
CA ASN A 977 -5.69 -20.09 5.51
C ASN A 977 -5.08 -19.78 6.91
N ASN A 978 -4.75 -18.52 7.19
CA ASN A 978 -4.31 -18.03 8.51
C ASN A 978 -5.22 -16.90 9.00
N PRO A 979 -6.53 -17.16 9.24
CA PRO A 979 -7.52 -16.16 9.60
C PRO A 979 -7.39 -15.63 11.05
N VAL A 980 -6.29 -15.98 11.73
CA VAL A 980 -5.92 -15.52 13.08
C VAL A 980 -4.88 -14.38 13.00
N SER A 981 -4.04 -14.38 11.96
CA SER A 981 -2.96 -13.40 11.75
C SER A 981 -3.20 -12.49 10.53
N ASN A 982 -4.03 -12.92 9.57
CA ASN A 982 -4.34 -12.21 8.33
C ASN A 982 -5.80 -11.72 8.28
N VAL A 983 -6.02 -10.66 7.50
CA VAL A 983 -7.35 -10.14 7.13
C VAL A 983 -7.40 -9.92 5.62
N ASP A 984 -8.46 -10.40 4.97
CA ASP A 984 -8.93 -9.87 3.69
C ASP A 984 -10.08 -8.88 3.98
N GLU A 985 -9.77 -7.57 3.90
CA GLU A 985 -10.70 -6.49 4.25
C GLU A 985 -11.68 -6.15 3.12
N TYR A 986 -11.37 -6.52 1.87
CA TYR A 986 -12.13 -6.10 0.70
C TYR A 986 -12.57 -7.25 -0.22
N GLY A 987 -12.24 -8.50 0.12
CA GLY A 987 -12.42 -9.66 -0.74
C GLY A 987 -11.42 -9.68 -1.90
N LEU A 988 -10.19 -9.19 -1.71
CA LEU A 988 -9.16 -8.99 -2.74
C LEU A 988 -7.79 -9.58 -2.34
N GLY A 989 -7.74 -10.41 -1.30
CA GLY A 989 -6.50 -10.98 -0.76
C GLY A 989 -5.81 -10.08 0.26
N ILE A 990 -4.69 -10.57 0.82
CA ILE A 990 -4.09 -9.98 2.01
C ILE A 990 -3.50 -8.57 1.80
N TRP A 991 -3.69 -7.72 2.81
CA TRP A 991 -3.13 -6.35 2.91
C TRP A 991 -1.63 -6.28 2.55
N ASN A 992 -0.85 -7.27 2.99
CA ASN A 992 0.58 -7.36 2.69
C ASN A 992 0.91 -7.45 1.19
N LEU A 993 0.05 -8.03 0.35
CA LEU A 993 0.30 -8.14 -1.09
C LEU A 993 0.15 -6.80 -1.81
N VAL A 994 -0.89 -6.04 -1.43
CA VAL A 994 -1.11 -4.67 -1.93
C VAL A 994 0.01 -3.74 -1.43
N VAL A 995 0.37 -3.81 -0.14
CA VAL A 995 1.46 -3.01 0.44
C VAL A 995 2.82 -3.37 -0.18
N ASN A 996 3.13 -4.65 -0.40
CA ASN A 996 4.38 -5.05 -1.08
C ASN A 996 4.40 -4.63 -2.56
N LEU A 997 3.27 -4.62 -3.27
CA LEU A 997 3.18 -4.10 -4.63
C LEU A 997 3.56 -2.61 -4.66
N PHE A 998 2.99 -1.80 -3.76
CA PHE A 998 3.36 -0.39 -3.63
C PHE A 998 4.81 -0.20 -3.19
N GLN A 999 5.31 -0.96 -2.21
CA GLN A 999 6.71 -0.86 -1.77
C GLN A 999 7.71 -1.23 -2.87
N ARG A 1000 7.40 -2.21 -3.74
CA ARG A 1000 8.23 -2.51 -4.93
C ARG A 1000 8.30 -1.32 -5.88
N LEU A 1001 7.17 -0.67 -6.15
CA LEU A 1001 7.09 0.50 -7.02
C LEU A 1001 7.79 1.72 -6.41
N PHE A 1002 7.64 1.97 -5.10
CA PHE A 1002 8.37 3.06 -4.42
C PHE A 1002 9.87 2.77 -4.27
N GLY A 1003 10.27 1.51 -4.07
CA GLY A 1003 11.69 1.11 -4.04
C GLY A 1003 12.41 1.37 -5.36
N ALA A 1004 11.74 1.15 -6.50
CA ALA A 1004 12.26 1.45 -7.83
C ALA A 1004 12.42 2.96 -8.11
N ILE A 1005 11.69 3.82 -7.40
CA ILE A 1005 11.86 5.29 -7.46
C ILE A 1005 12.97 5.72 -6.48
N GLY A 1006 13.01 5.12 -5.29
CA GLY A 1006 14.00 5.41 -4.25
C GLY A 1006 15.44 5.15 -4.71
N SER A 1007 15.67 4.07 -5.46
CA SER A 1007 16.98 3.76 -6.05
C SER A 1007 17.40 4.71 -7.20
N LEU A 1008 16.47 5.52 -7.72
CA LEU A 1008 16.72 6.57 -8.72
C LEU A 1008 16.67 7.99 -8.11
N GLY A 1009 16.47 8.12 -6.80
CA GLY A 1009 15.94 9.34 -6.16
C GLY A 1009 16.71 9.86 -4.96
N ASN A 1010 18.00 9.55 -4.83
CA ASN A 1010 18.85 10.08 -3.74
C ASN A 1010 19.33 11.53 -3.99
N ASP A 1011 18.63 12.28 -4.85
CA ASP A 1011 18.99 13.65 -5.27
C ASP A 1011 17.72 14.47 -5.61
N CYS A 1012 17.52 15.59 -4.90
CA CYS A 1012 16.68 16.75 -5.26
C CYS A 1012 15.16 16.57 -5.60
N SER A 1013 14.32 16.64 -4.57
CA SER A 1013 13.14 17.55 -4.51
C SER A 1013 12.08 17.55 -5.65
N CYS A 1014 11.51 16.39 -6.04
CA CYS A 1014 10.31 16.37 -6.89
C CYS A 1014 9.22 15.33 -6.53
N ASN A 1015 9.19 14.83 -5.29
CA ASN A 1015 8.25 13.81 -4.85
C ASN A 1015 6.94 14.38 -4.27
N LYS A 1016 5.96 14.65 -5.14
CA LYS A 1016 4.51 14.65 -4.78
C LYS A 1016 3.55 14.37 -5.94
N TYR A 1017 3.95 14.56 -7.20
CA TYR A 1017 3.06 14.32 -8.36
C TYR A 1017 3.24 12.93 -9.01
N THR A 1018 4.41 12.32 -8.89
CA THR A 1018 4.70 10.96 -9.40
C THR A 1018 3.93 9.84 -8.68
N GLN A 1019 3.32 10.13 -7.52
CA GLN A 1019 2.44 9.19 -6.82
C GLN A 1019 1.10 8.98 -7.53
N GLU A 1020 0.55 10.01 -8.18
CA GLU A 1020 -0.67 9.86 -9.00
C GLU A 1020 -0.35 9.09 -10.28
N ASP A 1021 0.70 9.51 -11.01
CA ASP A 1021 1.10 8.95 -12.31
C ASP A 1021 1.38 7.43 -12.26
N ILE A 1022 1.97 6.92 -11.19
CA ILE A 1022 2.24 5.47 -11.07
C ILE A 1022 0.98 4.69 -10.70
N GLY A 1023 0.00 5.33 -10.05
CA GLY A 1023 -1.34 4.77 -9.90
C GLY A 1023 -2.00 4.46 -11.26
N HIS A 1024 -1.75 5.27 -12.31
CA HIS A 1024 -2.30 5.02 -13.65
C HIS A 1024 -1.84 3.69 -14.27
N ALA A 1025 -0.63 3.20 -13.96
CA ALA A 1025 -0.13 1.93 -14.48
C ALA A 1025 -0.90 0.69 -13.96
N PHE A 1026 -1.56 0.80 -12.81
CA PHE A 1026 -2.33 -0.28 -12.17
C PHE A 1026 -3.84 -0.02 -12.11
N ARG A 1027 -4.33 1.01 -12.82
CA ARG A 1027 -5.77 1.18 -13.11
C ARG A 1027 -6.24 0.11 -14.10
N ARG A 1028 -6.39 -1.14 -13.64
CA ARG A 1028 -7.29 -2.08 -14.32
C ARG A 1028 -8.70 -1.51 -14.17
N ALA A 1029 -9.31 -1.08 -15.28
CA ALA A 1029 -10.55 -0.30 -15.27
C ALA A 1029 -11.82 -1.13 -15.01
N ASP A 1030 -11.66 -2.45 -15.00
CA ASP A 1030 -12.58 -3.48 -14.50
C ASP A 1030 -12.57 -3.62 -12.97
N PHE A 1031 -11.63 -3.01 -12.23
CA PHE A 1031 -11.61 -3.05 -10.75
C PHE A 1031 -11.52 -1.66 -10.10
N PRO A 1032 -12.57 -0.83 -10.21
CA PRO A 1032 -12.64 0.49 -9.56
C PRO A 1032 -12.46 0.46 -8.04
N LYS A 1033 -12.94 -0.59 -7.34
CA LYS A 1033 -12.68 -0.77 -5.89
C LYS A 1033 -11.21 -0.79 -5.53
N LEU A 1034 -10.32 -1.18 -6.45
CA LEU A 1034 -8.88 -1.09 -6.23
C LEU A 1034 -8.45 0.37 -6.05
N ASN A 1035 -9.05 1.34 -6.75
CA ASN A 1035 -8.74 2.76 -6.58
C ASN A 1035 -9.28 3.34 -5.26
N GLU A 1036 -10.44 2.88 -4.81
CA GLU A 1036 -11.03 3.28 -3.52
C GLU A 1036 -10.28 2.65 -2.34
N ALA A 1037 -9.92 1.37 -2.43
CA ALA A 1037 -9.03 0.70 -1.50
C ALA A 1037 -7.62 1.33 -1.53
N ILE A 1038 -7.07 1.71 -2.68
CA ILE A 1038 -5.82 2.49 -2.77
C ILE A 1038 -5.96 3.84 -2.07
N LYS A 1039 -7.09 4.53 -2.22
CA LYS A 1039 -7.33 5.82 -1.55
C LYS A 1039 -7.44 5.64 -0.03
N ASP A 1040 -8.23 4.69 0.45
CA ASP A 1040 -8.32 4.38 1.89
C ASP A 1040 -6.97 3.86 2.41
N ILE A 1041 -6.18 3.13 1.61
CA ILE A 1041 -4.79 2.79 1.94
C ILE A 1041 -3.89 4.03 2.00
N TRP A 1042 -4.05 5.05 1.15
CA TRP A 1042 -3.35 6.33 1.30
C TRP A 1042 -3.79 7.07 2.57
N ASP A 1043 -5.09 7.15 2.82
CA ASP A 1043 -5.67 7.77 4.01
C ASP A 1043 -5.34 6.98 5.30
N ARG A 1044 -4.98 5.68 5.20
CA ARG A 1044 -4.47 4.78 6.26
C ARG A 1044 -2.94 4.63 6.33
N ILE A 1045 -2.20 5.09 5.32
CA ILE A 1045 -0.74 5.29 5.34
C ILE A 1045 -0.40 6.68 5.89
N ILE A 1046 -1.31 7.65 5.74
CA ILE A 1046 -1.18 9.04 6.23
C ILE A 1046 -2.09 9.38 7.47
N PRO A 1047 -2.33 8.46 8.43
CA PRO A 1047 -2.62 8.81 9.82
C PRO A 1047 -1.35 8.53 10.67
N PRO A 1048 -0.73 9.55 11.27
CA PRO A 1048 0.49 9.37 12.05
C PRO A 1048 0.24 8.51 13.31
N GLY A 1049 0.74 7.27 13.28
CA GLY A 1049 0.74 6.35 14.42
C GLY A 1049 0.46 4.88 14.10
N ARG A 1050 0.00 4.51 12.90
CA ARG A 1050 -0.26 3.10 12.53
C ARG A 1050 0.84 2.50 11.66
N ARG A 1051 1.74 1.72 12.27
CA ARG A 1051 2.57 0.71 11.57
C ARG A 1051 2.30 -0.67 12.18
N PRO A 1052 1.47 -1.52 11.56
CA PRO A 1052 1.49 -2.95 11.82
C PRO A 1052 2.88 -3.54 11.51
N PRO A 1053 3.29 -4.63 12.18
CA PRO A 1053 4.51 -5.33 11.81
C PRO A 1053 4.40 -5.99 10.44
N ILE A 1054 5.52 -6.06 9.74
CA ILE A 1054 5.63 -6.71 8.43
C ILE A 1054 5.74 -8.22 8.63
N ILE A 1055 4.79 -8.99 8.08
CA ILE A 1055 4.94 -10.45 7.95
C ILE A 1055 6.03 -10.74 6.90
N GLY A 1056 6.95 -11.66 7.22
CA GLY A 1056 8.22 -11.81 6.55
C GLY A 1056 8.18 -12.32 5.10
N ILE A 1057 8.03 -11.41 4.13
CA ILE A 1057 8.52 -11.62 2.76
C ILE A 1057 9.66 -10.62 2.51
N THR A 1058 10.90 -11.05 2.77
CA THR A 1058 12.09 -10.20 2.59
C THR A 1058 12.36 -9.95 1.11
N LEU A 1059 11.92 -8.79 0.62
CA LEU A 1059 12.35 -8.26 -0.67
C LEU A 1059 13.65 -7.49 -0.48
N LYS A 1060 14.75 -8.04 -0.99
CA LYS A 1060 16.04 -7.36 -1.02
C LYS A 1060 15.97 -6.10 -1.90
N PRO A 1061 16.77 -5.05 -1.60
CA PRO A 1061 17.24 -4.14 -2.64
C PRO A 1061 17.87 -4.95 -3.78
N VAL A 1062 17.72 -4.48 -5.02
CA VAL A 1062 18.43 -5.10 -6.15
C VAL A 1062 19.87 -4.59 -6.16
N ASP A 1063 20.74 -5.31 -5.45
CA ASP A 1063 22.20 -5.16 -5.59
C ASP A 1063 22.61 -5.59 -7.01
N LEU A 1064 22.71 -4.62 -7.91
CA LEU A 1064 23.32 -4.79 -9.23
C LEU A 1064 24.84 -4.95 -9.05
N VAL A 1065 25.29 -6.20 -9.01
CA VAL A 1065 26.71 -6.56 -9.12
C VAL A 1065 26.91 -7.31 -10.43
N GLU A 1066 27.88 -6.83 -11.21
CA GLU A 1066 28.27 -7.40 -12.51
C GLU A 1066 28.82 -8.83 -12.37
N PHE A 1067 28.70 -9.65 -13.42
CA PHE A 1067 29.85 -10.34 -14.01
C PHE A 1067 29.56 -10.81 -15.44
N ASP A 1068 30.63 -11.15 -16.17
CA ASP A 1068 30.64 -11.40 -17.61
C ASP A 1068 29.94 -12.69 -18.07
N ASP A 1069 29.38 -12.63 -19.28
CA ASP A 1069 29.61 -13.60 -20.37
C ASP A 1069 29.38 -12.81 -21.68
N ALA A 1070 30.35 -12.72 -22.61
CA ALA A 1070 30.84 -13.75 -23.54
C ALA A 1070 29.97 -13.88 -24.81
N ASP A 1071 30.61 -14.16 -25.94
CA ASP A 1071 30.07 -14.00 -27.30
C ASP A 1071 28.85 -14.88 -27.63
N PHE A 1072 28.01 -14.41 -28.57
CA PHE A 1072 27.78 -15.16 -29.82
C PHE A 1072 27.32 -14.23 -30.98
N GLU A 1073 27.47 -14.70 -32.21
CA GLU A 1073 27.45 -13.87 -33.44
C GLU A 1073 26.08 -13.71 -34.14
N ARG A 1074 25.89 -12.53 -34.80
CA ARG A 1074 25.35 -12.34 -36.17
C ARG A 1074 23.87 -12.71 -36.51
N PRO A 1075 23.33 -12.31 -37.69
CA PRO A 1075 23.68 -11.18 -38.57
C PRO A 1075 22.48 -10.30 -39.04
N GLU A 1076 22.78 -9.08 -39.49
CA GLU A 1076 22.42 -8.41 -40.78
C GLU A 1076 21.10 -8.74 -41.56
N ASN A 1077 20.47 -7.86 -42.38
CA ASN A 1077 20.78 -6.50 -42.87
C ASN A 1077 19.57 -5.74 -43.53
N HIS A 1078 19.87 -4.58 -44.13
CA HIS A 1078 19.13 -3.81 -45.19
C HIS A 1078 18.08 -2.75 -44.73
N ILE A 1079 18.11 -1.43 -45.06
CA ILE A 1079 18.40 -0.60 -46.27
C ILE A 1079 17.09 -0.22 -47.05
N SER A 1080 16.76 1.02 -47.47
CA SER A 1080 17.21 2.40 -47.11
C SER A 1080 16.39 3.52 -47.85
N LYS A 1081 16.45 4.80 -47.39
CA LYS A 1081 16.31 6.09 -48.17
C LYS A 1081 14.92 6.45 -48.80
N THR A 1082 14.57 7.60 -49.45
CA THR A 1082 14.86 9.09 -49.48
C THR A 1082 13.87 9.77 -50.48
N THR A 1083 13.53 11.08 -50.62
CA THR A 1083 13.54 12.38 -49.86
C THR A 1083 12.89 13.51 -50.72
N SER A 1084 12.07 14.41 -50.17
CA SER A 1084 11.84 15.80 -50.69
C SER A 1084 11.13 16.74 -49.68
N ASN A 1085 11.13 18.07 -49.90
CA ASN A 1085 10.75 19.18 -48.97
C ASN A 1085 10.64 20.51 -49.80
N PRO A 1086 10.41 21.76 -49.31
CA PRO A 1086 10.12 22.34 -47.96
C PRO A 1086 8.79 23.20 -48.00
N PRO A 1087 8.61 24.51 -47.65
CA PRO A 1087 9.27 25.45 -46.70
C PRO A 1087 8.49 26.16 -45.52
N PRO A 1088 7.70 27.28 -45.62
CA PRO A 1088 7.46 28.25 -44.49
C PRO A 1088 5.94 28.41 -44.13
N PRO A 1089 5.42 29.42 -43.35
CA PRO A 1089 6.01 30.57 -42.62
C PRO A 1089 5.64 30.61 -41.08
N PRO A 1090 5.96 31.69 -40.30
CA PRO A 1090 6.06 31.57 -38.82
C PRO A 1090 5.18 32.51 -37.94
N ARG A 1091 5.30 32.29 -36.60
CA ARG A 1091 4.79 33.06 -35.43
C ARG A 1091 3.31 32.75 -35.08
N LYS A 1092 2.86 32.83 -33.81
CA LYS A 1092 3.41 33.49 -32.60
C LYS A 1092 2.91 32.75 -31.34
N LYS A 1093 3.76 32.53 -30.32
CA LYS A 1093 3.33 32.40 -28.91
C LYS A 1093 3.92 33.59 -28.13
N ARG A 1094 3.15 34.15 -27.19
CA ARG A 1094 3.53 35.29 -26.35
C ARG A 1094 4.41 34.87 -25.18
N GLU A 1095 5.19 35.81 -24.67
CA GLU A 1095 6.02 35.64 -23.48
C GLU A 1095 5.18 35.47 -22.19
N ILE A 1096 5.65 34.57 -21.33
CA ILE A 1096 5.82 34.82 -19.89
C ILE A 1096 7.30 34.52 -19.64
N GLU A 1097 8.02 35.36 -18.88
CA GLU A 1097 9.48 35.26 -18.81
C GLU A 1097 9.96 33.97 -18.10
N PRO A 1098 10.88 33.18 -18.70
CA PRO A 1098 11.43 31.99 -18.08
C PRO A 1098 12.63 32.32 -17.16
N ILE A 1099 12.80 31.48 -16.15
CA ILE A 1099 13.98 31.43 -15.29
C ILE A 1099 15.24 31.14 -16.14
N LYS A 1100 16.34 31.86 -15.85
CA LYS A 1100 17.70 31.60 -16.37
C LYS A 1100 18.49 30.93 -15.22
N TYR A 1101 19.44 30.02 -15.39
CA TYR A 1101 20.27 29.62 -16.54
C TYR A 1101 20.34 28.07 -16.63
N LYS A 1102 20.53 27.41 -17.78
CA LYS A 1102 21.60 27.48 -18.79
C LYS A 1102 23.00 26.94 -18.40
N GLU A 1103 23.08 26.15 -17.34
CA GLU A 1103 24.29 25.40 -16.94
C GLU A 1103 24.34 24.00 -17.60
N GLY A 1104 25.23 23.81 -18.59
CA GLY A 1104 25.58 22.46 -19.05
C GLY A 1104 26.64 21.81 -18.14
N LYS A 1105 26.39 20.58 -17.65
CA LYS A 1105 27.37 19.82 -16.87
C LYS A 1105 28.66 19.61 -17.68
N THR A 1106 29.80 19.88 -17.05
CA THR A 1106 31.14 19.69 -17.62
C THR A 1106 31.87 18.62 -16.83
N PHE A 1107 32.52 17.69 -17.51
CA PHE A 1107 33.39 16.70 -16.91
C PHE A 1107 34.65 16.51 -17.76
N ASN A 1108 35.73 16.10 -17.10
CA ASN A 1108 37.00 15.80 -17.75
C ASN A 1108 37.22 14.28 -17.71
N LYS A 1109 37.81 13.73 -18.78
CA LYS A 1109 38.30 12.36 -18.83
C LYS A 1109 39.70 12.36 -19.43
N GLU A 1110 40.58 11.54 -18.87
CA GLU A 1110 41.85 11.20 -19.49
C GLU A 1110 41.56 10.36 -20.75
N ILE A 1111 42.26 10.64 -21.86
CA ILE A 1111 42.07 9.95 -23.13
C ILE A 1111 43.44 9.58 -23.69
N GLU A 1112 43.69 8.28 -23.80
CA GLU A 1112 44.94 7.77 -24.34
C GLU A 1112 45.03 7.97 -25.87
N PHE A 1113 46.09 8.66 -26.27
CA PHE A 1113 46.51 8.79 -27.67
C PHE A 1113 47.86 8.11 -27.83
N GLY A 1114 47.91 7.02 -28.61
CA GLY A 1114 49.13 6.24 -28.82
C GLY A 1114 50.27 7.03 -29.49
N ASN A 1115 51.46 6.44 -29.52
CA ASN A 1115 52.77 7.10 -29.71
C ASN A 1115 52.91 8.13 -30.86
N SER A 1116 52.07 8.12 -31.89
CA SER A 1116 52.04 9.20 -32.91
C SER A 1116 51.31 10.47 -32.45
N SER A 1117 50.83 10.51 -31.19
CA SER A 1117 50.08 11.57 -30.50
C SER A 1117 48.71 11.97 -31.09
N SER A 1118 48.42 11.61 -32.33
CA SER A 1118 47.18 11.90 -33.07
C SER A 1118 46.26 10.69 -33.28
N LYS A 1119 46.74 9.47 -33.02
CA LYS A 1119 45.94 8.24 -33.06
C LYS A 1119 45.33 7.99 -31.68
N LEU A 1120 44.00 8.00 -31.62
CA LEU A 1120 43.20 7.61 -30.47
C LEU A 1120 43.30 6.09 -30.23
N ASP A 1121 43.36 5.62 -28.99
CA ASP A 1121 43.05 4.22 -28.70
C ASP A 1121 41.51 4.01 -28.72
N PRO A 1122 40.97 3.18 -29.63
CA PRO A 1122 39.52 3.03 -29.79
C PRO A 1122 38.88 2.08 -28.77
N VAL A 1123 39.65 1.29 -28.03
CA VAL A 1123 39.17 0.34 -27.01
C VAL A 1123 39.11 1.03 -25.66
N HIS A 1124 40.21 1.67 -25.25
CA HIS A 1124 40.24 2.53 -24.06
C HIS A 1124 39.19 3.64 -24.19
N THR A 1125 39.14 4.36 -25.32
CA THR A 1125 38.20 5.48 -25.45
C THR A 1125 36.73 5.02 -25.47
N GLU A 1126 36.43 3.81 -25.94
CA GLU A 1126 35.06 3.26 -25.81
C GLU A 1126 34.71 3.04 -24.34
N LYS A 1127 35.61 2.40 -23.57
CA LYS A 1127 35.39 2.17 -22.13
C LYS A 1127 35.22 3.49 -21.38
N THR A 1128 36.02 4.50 -21.71
CA THR A 1128 36.03 5.80 -21.01
C THR A 1128 34.88 6.73 -21.40
N LEU A 1129 34.27 6.58 -22.58
CA LEU A 1129 33.18 7.44 -23.08
C LEU A 1129 31.84 6.72 -23.33
N ARG A 1130 31.70 5.44 -23.00
CA ARG A 1130 30.49 4.61 -23.20
C ARG A 1130 29.19 5.33 -22.81
N ASP A 1131 29.12 5.87 -21.61
CA ASP A 1131 27.89 6.48 -21.07
C ASP A 1131 27.56 7.81 -21.76
N LEU A 1132 28.57 8.58 -22.14
CA LEU A 1132 28.41 9.79 -22.94
C LEU A 1132 27.89 9.46 -24.35
N ILE A 1133 28.40 8.41 -24.98
CA ILE A 1133 27.93 7.92 -26.28
C ILE A 1133 26.45 7.52 -26.17
N LYS A 1134 26.11 6.66 -25.21
CA LYS A 1134 24.73 6.19 -24.97
C LYS A 1134 23.78 7.38 -24.71
N THR A 1135 24.15 8.28 -23.80
CA THR A 1135 23.37 9.49 -23.46
C THR A 1135 23.10 10.37 -24.68
N LEU A 1136 24.09 10.57 -25.56
CA LEU A 1136 23.93 11.40 -26.76
C LEU A 1136 23.15 10.71 -27.89
N VAL A 1137 23.15 9.38 -27.94
CA VAL A 1137 22.33 8.59 -28.87
C VAL A 1137 20.86 8.58 -28.43
N ASP A 1138 20.61 8.26 -27.16
CA ASP A 1138 19.27 8.14 -26.55
C ASP A 1138 18.54 9.49 -26.51
N TYR A 1139 19.28 10.59 -26.25
CA TYR A 1139 18.73 11.94 -26.18
C TYR A 1139 19.25 12.82 -27.34
N PRO A 1140 18.75 12.63 -28.59
CA PRO A 1140 19.28 13.25 -29.81
C PRO A 1140 19.04 14.77 -29.92
N TYR A 1141 18.56 15.40 -28.85
CA TYR A 1141 18.46 16.85 -28.70
C TYR A 1141 19.62 17.45 -27.90
N LEU A 1142 20.38 16.65 -27.13
CA LEU A 1142 21.55 17.11 -26.38
C LEU A 1142 22.73 17.42 -27.30
N ILE A 1143 23.52 18.42 -26.91
CA ILE A 1143 24.73 18.87 -27.60
C ILE A 1143 25.92 18.74 -26.64
N VAL A 1144 26.99 18.07 -27.08
CA VAL A 1144 28.29 18.02 -26.39
C VAL A 1144 29.28 19.01 -27.01
N SER A 1145 29.96 19.79 -26.17
CA SER A 1145 31.19 20.49 -26.54
C SER A 1145 32.41 19.66 -26.12
N ILE A 1146 33.41 19.55 -26.98
CA ILE A 1146 34.64 18.77 -26.72
C ILE A 1146 35.87 19.67 -26.90
N SER A 1147 36.84 19.58 -26.00
CA SER A 1147 38.16 20.20 -26.16
C SER A 1147 39.27 19.39 -25.49
N THR A 1148 40.29 18.98 -26.25
CA THR A 1148 41.47 18.26 -25.69
C THR A 1148 42.57 19.21 -25.28
N ASN A 1149 43.03 19.10 -24.04
CA ASN A 1149 44.25 19.78 -23.57
C ASN A 1149 45.51 19.09 -24.12
N VAL A 1150 46.65 19.79 -24.13
CA VAL A 1150 47.96 19.22 -24.49
C VAL A 1150 49.02 19.76 -23.52
N SER A 1151 49.85 18.88 -22.99
CA SER A 1151 50.91 19.22 -22.03
C SER A 1151 52.28 19.26 -22.70
N ILE A 1152 53.15 20.16 -22.25
CA ILE A 1152 54.55 20.26 -22.69
C ILE A 1152 55.47 20.06 -21.48
N ILE A 1153 56.49 19.20 -21.63
CA ILE A 1153 57.65 19.15 -20.75
C ILE A 1153 58.75 19.98 -21.41
N ALA A 1154 59.10 21.13 -20.82
CA ALA A 1154 60.20 21.96 -21.30
C ALA A 1154 61.54 21.50 -20.68
N PRO A 1155 62.61 21.34 -21.46
CA PRO A 1155 63.96 21.23 -20.91
C PRO A 1155 64.30 22.47 -20.07
N SER A 1156 65.00 22.27 -18.95
CA SER A 1156 65.27 23.34 -17.98
C SER A 1156 65.97 24.54 -18.63
N GLY A 1157 65.37 25.72 -18.52
CA GLY A 1157 65.85 26.98 -19.10
C GLY A 1157 65.13 27.45 -20.38
N MET A 1158 64.26 26.64 -21.02
CA MET A 1158 63.58 27.05 -22.25
C MET A 1158 62.25 27.77 -21.99
N VAL A 1159 62.11 29.01 -22.48
CA VAL A 1159 60.86 29.80 -22.40
C VAL A 1159 59.94 29.47 -23.59
N ILE A 1160 58.67 29.17 -23.29
CA ILE A 1160 57.62 28.82 -24.26
C ILE A 1160 56.44 29.80 -24.17
N ASN A 1161 55.87 30.16 -25.32
CA ASN A 1161 54.70 31.04 -25.38
C ASN A 1161 53.41 30.29 -25.01
N SER A 1162 52.77 30.66 -23.90
CA SER A 1162 51.59 29.97 -23.35
C SER A 1162 50.33 29.99 -24.24
N LYS A 1163 50.28 30.81 -25.30
CA LYS A 1163 49.18 30.84 -26.28
C LYS A 1163 49.43 30.00 -27.53
N THR A 1164 50.67 29.65 -27.85
CA THR A 1164 51.02 28.95 -29.11
C THR A 1164 51.82 27.66 -28.91
N GLY A 1165 52.43 27.47 -27.73
CA GLY A 1165 53.34 26.36 -27.42
C GLY A 1165 54.71 26.45 -28.12
N ALA A 1166 54.96 27.49 -28.91
CA ALA A 1166 56.20 27.64 -29.66
C ALA A 1166 57.36 28.10 -28.75
N PRO A 1167 58.59 27.59 -28.95
CA PRO A 1167 59.82 28.21 -28.46
C PRO A 1167 60.00 29.61 -29.06
N VAL A 1168 60.71 30.49 -28.36
CA VAL A 1168 60.95 31.87 -28.81
C VAL A 1168 61.94 31.97 -29.98
N ASP A 1169 62.65 30.89 -30.33
CA ASP A 1169 63.67 30.84 -31.41
C ASP A 1169 63.11 30.55 -32.82
N GLY A 1170 61.79 30.34 -32.96
CA GLY A 1170 61.10 30.41 -34.25
C GLY A 1170 61.08 29.15 -35.13
N LYS A 1171 61.55 27.99 -34.65
CA LYS A 1171 61.42 26.72 -35.42
C LYS A 1171 60.02 26.12 -35.28
N SER A 1172 59.26 26.11 -36.38
CA SER A 1172 57.81 25.94 -36.36
C SER A 1172 57.32 24.49 -36.46
N GLY A 1173 56.86 23.93 -35.33
CA GLY A 1173 55.92 22.82 -35.27
C GLY A 1173 54.74 23.20 -34.36
N THR A 1174 53.61 23.64 -34.93
CA THR A 1174 52.54 24.30 -34.16
C THR A 1174 51.66 23.32 -33.39
N LEU A 1175 51.77 23.33 -32.04
CA LEU A 1175 50.98 22.47 -31.15
C LEU A 1175 49.45 22.61 -31.28
N GLY A 1176 48.95 23.76 -31.76
CA GLY A 1176 47.52 23.93 -32.08
C GLY A 1176 47.01 22.93 -33.13
N GLY A 1177 47.88 22.49 -34.06
CA GLY A 1177 47.55 21.43 -35.02
C GLY A 1177 47.32 20.08 -34.32
N LEU A 1178 48.07 19.78 -33.26
CA LEU A 1178 47.91 18.55 -32.48
C LEU A 1178 46.64 18.57 -31.60
N GLN A 1179 46.32 19.72 -30.98
CA GLN A 1179 45.04 19.90 -30.28
C GLN A 1179 43.83 19.66 -31.22
N SER A 1180 43.93 20.19 -32.43
CA SER A 1180 42.90 20.05 -33.47
C SER A 1180 42.78 18.59 -33.94
N ALA A 1181 43.90 17.92 -34.20
CA ALA A 1181 43.94 16.52 -34.59
C ALA A 1181 43.36 15.59 -33.50
N ARG A 1182 43.71 15.81 -32.22
CA ARG A 1182 43.18 15.03 -31.08
C ARG A 1182 41.68 15.21 -30.89
N THR A 1183 41.19 16.45 -30.91
CA THR A 1183 39.75 16.71 -30.73
C THR A 1183 38.94 16.19 -31.94
N LEU A 1184 39.49 16.27 -33.15
CA LEU A 1184 38.90 15.69 -34.37
C LEU A 1184 38.89 14.15 -34.33
N ALA A 1185 39.90 13.51 -33.74
CA ALA A 1185 39.92 12.06 -33.55
C ALA A 1185 38.80 11.60 -32.61
N ILE A 1186 38.58 12.29 -31.48
CA ILE A 1186 37.44 12.02 -30.58
C ILE A 1186 36.10 12.30 -31.28
N GLN A 1187 35.97 13.41 -32.03
CA GLN A 1187 34.75 13.70 -32.79
C GLN A 1187 34.42 12.58 -33.79
N ASN A 1188 35.41 12.14 -34.59
CA ASN A 1188 35.23 11.04 -35.54
C ASN A 1188 34.93 9.70 -34.86
N PHE A 1189 35.44 9.48 -33.65
CA PHE A 1189 35.13 8.31 -32.84
C PHE A 1189 33.67 8.30 -32.38
N LEU A 1190 33.18 9.39 -31.78
CA LEU A 1190 31.78 9.52 -31.37
C LEU A 1190 30.80 9.40 -32.55
N ILE A 1191 31.15 9.96 -33.72
CA ILE A 1191 30.35 9.83 -34.95
C ILE A 1191 30.28 8.37 -35.43
N LYS A 1192 31.40 7.62 -35.37
CA LYS A 1192 31.41 6.18 -35.66
C LYS A 1192 30.58 5.35 -34.67
N ARG A 1193 30.34 5.88 -33.46
CA ARG A 1193 29.51 5.28 -32.41
C ARG A 1193 28.07 5.85 -32.37
N GLY A 1194 27.60 6.45 -33.47
CA GLY A 1194 26.20 6.83 -33.65
C GLY A 1194 25.79 8.23 -33.19
N VAL A 1195 26.68 8.98 -32.51
CA VAL A 1195 26.42 10.38 -32.13
C VAL A 1195 26.34 11.24 -33.38
N LYS A 1196 25.20 11.92 -33.61
CA LYS A 1196 24.96 12.63 -34.87
C LYS A 1196 25.88 13.87 -34.94
N PRO A 1197 26.57 14.15 -36.06
CA PRO A 1197 27.58 15.24 -36.12
C PRO A 1197 27.08 16.60 -35.62
N LYS A 1198 25.80 16.92 -35.86
CA LYS A 1198 25.13 18.14 -35.37
C LYS A 1198 25.04 18.29 -33.83
N GLN A 1199 25.32 17.23 -33.08
CA GLN A 1199 25.36 17.22 -31.61
C GLN A 1199 26.75 17.49 -31.05
N ILE A 1200 27.81 17.56 -31.88
CA ILE A 1200 29.19 17.69 -31.43
C ILE A 1200 29.76 19.05 -31.84
N ILE A 1201 30.17 19.85 -30.86
CA ILE A 1201 30.87 21.13 -31.05
C ILE A 1201 32.33 20.98 -30.62
N VAL A 1202 33.26 21.04 -31.56
CA VAL A 1202 34.71 21.06 -31.28
C VAL A 1202 35.14 22.46 -30.82
N LYS A 1203 35.96 22.54 -29.77
CA LYS A 1203 36.54 23.77 -29.21
C LYS A 1203 38.04 23.58 -28.94
N PRO A 1204 38.86 24.65 -29.04
CA PRO A 1204 40.28 24.58 -28.68
C PRO A 1204 40.44 24.34 -27.18
N GLY A 1205 41.36 23.43 -26.82
CA GLY A 1205 41.75 23.17 -25.43
C GLY A 1205 42.89 24.06 -24.93
N LYS A 1206 43.27 23.89 -23.67
CA LYS A 1206 44.40 24.61 -23.05
C LYS A 1206 45.73 23.89 -23.33
N ILE A 1207 46.82 24.65 -23.24
CA ILE A 1207 48.18 24.09 -23.13
C ILE A 1207 48.53 24.05 -21.64
N LYS A 1208 48.97 22.89 -21.13
CA LYS A 1208 49.50 22.71 -19.76
C LYS A 1208 51.04 22.62 -19.78
N THR A 1209 51.67 22.87 -18.64
CA THR A 1209 53.13 22.81 -18.44
C THR A 1209 53.54 21.96 -17.22
N ASP A 1210 52.59 21.20 -16.67
CA ASP A 1210 52.71 20.42 -15.43
C ASP A 1210 53.09 18.93 -15.67
N GLY A 1211 53.29 18.53 -16.93
CA GLY A 1211 53.59 17.15 -17.30
C GLY A 1211 52.42 16.16 -17.18
N THR A 1212 51.22 16.60 -16.77
CA THR A 1212 50.05 15.71 -16.65
C THR A 1212 49.55 15.23 -18.00
N ASN A 1213 48.90 14.07 -18.04
CA ASN A 1213 48.33 13.53 -19.28
C ASN A 1213 47.19 14.42 -19.84
N PRO A 1214 46.88 14.30 -21.14
CA PRO A 1214 46.01 15.25 -21.85
C PRO A 1214 44.51 15.00 -21.57
N ASP A 1215 43.93 15.70 -20.59
CA ASP A 1215 42.48 15.68 -20.39
C ASP A 1215 41.71 16.07 -21.66
N ALA A 1216 40.69 15.29 -22.00
CA ALA A 1216 39.59 15.75 -22.84
C ALA A 1216 38.47 16.27 -21.93
N SER A 1217 38.07 17.53 -22.14
CA SER A 1217 36.92 18.13 -21.45
C SER A 1217 35.67 18.01 -22.30
N PHE A 1218 34.58 17.53 -21.71
CA PHE A 1218 33.27 17.34 -22.32
C PHE A 1218 32.23 18.16 -21.55
N ARG A 1219 31.53 19.06 -22.25
CA ARG A 1219 30.40 19.82 -21.69
C ARG A 1219 29.11 19.48 -22.42
N VAL A 1220 28.21 18.77 -21.76
CA VAL A 1220 26.89 18.43 -22.30
C VAL A 1220 25.90 19.54 -21.96
N THR A 1221 25.10 19.93 -22.94
CA THR A 1221 24.11 21.00 -22.87
C THR A 1221 22.79 20.54 -23.49
N ASN A 1222 21.66 20.88 -22.86
CA ASN A 1222 20.37 20.75 -23.50
C ASN A 1222 19.98 22.10 -24.14
N PRO A 1223 19.93 22.24 -25.47
CA PRO A 1223 19.53 23.48 -26.14
C PRO A 1223 18.01 23.75 -26.08
N LYS A 1224 17.22 22.84 -25.48
CA LYS A 1224 15.77 23.00 -25.24
C LYS A 1224 15.44 23.52 -23.82
N ILE A 1225 16.44 23.73 -22.96
CA ILE A 1225 16.30 24.23 -21.57
C ILE A 1225 17.18 25.49 -21.42
#